data_AF-A0A9U8EIS7-F1
#
_entry.id   AF-A0A9U8EIS7-F1
#
_cell.length_a   1.000
_cell.length_b   1.000
_cell.length_c   1.000
_cell.angle_alpha   90.00
_cell.angle_beta   90.00
_cell.angle_gamma   90.00
#
_symmetry.space_group_name_H-M   'P 1'
#
loop_
_entity.id
_entity.type
_entity.pdbx_description
1 polymer ?
#
loop_
_entity_poly.entity_id
_entity_poly.type
_entity_poly.pdbx_seq_one_letter_code
_entity_poly.pdbx_strand_id
1 'polypeptide(L)'
;MPGGSNCAIVGCHTLRAKCRGLSFHKLPKKGKNDVWRNDLIALIDRVDSSFNPDTATICSRHFKESCFVPTNNSHSTPDKDVYFKKKPHYLKPGSLPTEYMPQKSIVTHKPIPRKVPLPRDPPPLPSCVKYRNLSELKKDVCNPQCLPSPWCLLEVSENQIMVGMLNEKKTTVKLKLKISEDLKVSASMMENPIPNFNEIMENISIFKYLKSFSERTFCPGILDNNLQMYADSKYSDDQIYYKEFYIGSQETVIRSTKCEVLTKQTSTGFICKNCNYAKRLLNNKLLRAKSRDSKPLSKQDPLHKATREKIISQLKNARMETNYCQQQLKQFQSTLMTDSVELSYHLSQDLKNVIEHTDNELAKLFWEEQMKAFSIKEKGMRWHPMLIRLAILIRSRSPLAYDTLRKTGILKLPGASTLRDYTNVYESKEGFNESSIEELKRISQNFKSEEKFVILLHDEMMIKYDLVFNKTNGEVVGFINSHTWNEKLEKNIASHVLVFFVVGINTHINISLGFFGSINIASGDLFPLFWQAVGYLETDCSLKVIASTSDKASSNQKMYQMHKIDDNDEICFKCVNLFSPDRFIFFISDPPHLIKTVRNNILNSGYGQTHLLWNNGKEILWKHIFDVYNIDCQTETRQTKLTAEHVNLNNISKMNVRLAAQVLSFSVGTMMGARLGPEAEETTKLILLMNRFFDCLNVSSLLGGTYKCNSDLLPYTSLNDERFSFLENEVLGYFKEWKMNIEKRPGYFTNVQKSKMFISHQTFKGLEMTVKGFCGATRYLLSHGVPSVLSNNFCQDPLEEHFGRHRGLGQRSENPTLYAFGYQENKLRIQRSLALQLHPKGNIRRQNEIPVSINTSPLKKLKRV
;
A
#
# COMPACT_ATOMS: atom_id res chain seq x y z
N MET A 1 1.24 30.12 4.05
CA MET A 1 1.29 31.25 5.01
C MET A 1 2.70 31.35 5.57
N PRO A 2 3.30 32.54 5.67
CA PRO A 2 4.72 32.67 6.04
C PRO A 2 4.94 32.27 7.50
N GLY A 3 5.82 31.30 7.73
CA GLY A 3 6.17 30.81 9.07
C GLY A 3 6.82 31.92 9.90
N GLY A 4 6.27 32.20 11.09
CA GLY A 4 6.87 33.12 12.06
C GLY A 4 5.88 33.93 12.89
N SER A 5 4.62 34.04 12.46
CA SER A 5 3.54 34.74 13.18
C SER A 5 2.81 33.86 14.21
N ASN A 6 2.89 32.53 14.08
CA ASN A 6 2.22 31.56 14.93
C ASN A 6 3.25 30.80 15.78
N CYS A 7 2.86 30.38 16.99
CA CYS A 7 3.69 29.48 17.79
C CYS A 7 3.86 28.13 17.07
N ALA A 8 5.07 27.58 17.10
CA ALA A 8 5.42 26.33 16.44
C ALA A 8 4.93 25.07 17.17
N ILE A 9 4.59 25.17 18.46
CA ILE A 9 4.10 24.04 19.27
C ILE A 9 2.69 23.64 18.82
N VAL A 10 2.52 22.36 18.51
CA VAL A 10 1.24 21.78 18.04
C VAL A 10 0.15 21.98 19.08
N GLY A 11 -1.02 22.49 18.66
CA GLY A 11 -2.15 22.81 19.55
C GLY A 11 -2.06 24.18 20.22
N CYS A 12 -1.00 24.96 20.00
CA CYS A 12 -0.90 26.32 20.52
C CYS A 12 -1.52 27.34 19.56
N HIS A 13 -2.67 27.92 19.94
CA HIS A 13 -3.38 28.92 19.13
C HIS A 13 -2.83 30.36 19.28
N THR A 14 -1.69 30.55 19.96
CA THR A 14 -1.16 31.91 20.19
C THR A 14 -0.56 32.51 18.93
N LEU A 15 -0.98 33.73 18.62
CA LEU A 15 -0.59 34.51 17.46
C LEU A 15 0.12 35.77 17.91
N ARG A 16 1.26 36.10 17.30
CA ARG A 16 2.04 37.30 17.65
C ARG A 16 1.23 38.60 17.53
N ALA A 17 0.31 38.66 16.57
CA ALA A 17 -0.55 39.82 16.33
C ALA A 17 -1.77 39.91 17.26
N LYS A 18 -2.28 38.78 17.78
CA LYS A 18 -3.52 38.75 18.59
C LYS A 18 -3.28 38.59 20.09
N CYS A 19 -2.17 37.99 20.52
CA CYS A 19 -1.89 37.74 21.93
C CYS A 19 -0.98 38.84 22.51
N ARG A 20 -1.57 39.94 22.98
CA ARG A 20 -0.84 40.99 23.71
C ARG A 20 -0.35 40.44 25.05
N GLY A 21 0.96 40.51 25.30
CA GLY A 21 1.60 40.06 26.57
C GLY A 21 2.61 38.92 26.44
N LEU A 22 2.62 38.16 25.33
CA LEU A 22 3.59 37.07 25.10
C LEU A 22 4.77 37.52 24.22
N SER A 23 5.97 37.02 24.52
CA SER A 23 7.14 37.13 23.65
C SER A 23 7.27 35.89 22.77
N PHE A 24 7.81 36.05 21.56
CA PHE A 24 8.01 34.96 20.59
C PHE A 24 9.50 34.83 20.28
N HIS A 25 10.05 33.63 20.50
CA HIS A 25 11.48 33.34 20.40
C HIS A 25 11.74 32.45 19.18
N LYS A 26 12.65 32.87 18.29
CA LYS A 26 13.06 32.09 17.12
C LYS A 26 13.96 30.92 17.55
N LEU A 27 13.91 29.82 16.82
CA LEU A 27 14.89 28.74 16.98
C LEU A 27 16.29 29.23 16.57
N PRO A 28 17.37 28.69 17.18
CA PRO A 28 18.74 29.00 16.75
C PRO A 28 18.94 28.65 15.28
N LYS A 29 19.70 29.45 14.52
CA LYS A 29 20.03 29.15 13.12
C LYS A 29 20.95 27.92 13.03
N LYS A 30 20.86 27.16 11.93
CA LYS A 30 21.75 26.03 11.64
C LYS A 30 23.23 26.47 11.76
N GLY A 31 24.03 25.72 12.50
CA GLY A 31 25.45 26.01 12.79
C GLY A 31 25.71 26.78 14.09
N LYS A 32 24.69 27.24 14.82
CA LYS A 32 24.82 27.82 16.17
C LYS A 32 23.98 27.01 17.17
N ASN A 33 24.65 26.42 18.17
CA ASN A 33 24.02 25.58 19.21
C ASN A 33 23.15 24.45 18.62
N ASP A 34 23.70 23.67 17.69
CA ASP A 34 22.98 22.62 16.95
C ASP A 34 22.35 21.56 17.87
N VAL A 35 22.97 21.26 19.01
CA VAL A 35 22.39 20.36 20.03
C VAL A 35 21.05 20.92 20.53
N TRP A 36 21.06 22.18 21.00
CA TRP A 36 19.85 22.85 21.48
C TRP A 36 18.79 23.03 20.39
N ARG A 37 19.22 23.33 19.16
CA ARG A 37 18.32 23.41 17.99
C ARG A 37 17.64 22.07 17.71
N ASN A 38 18.40 20.98 17.71
CA ASN A 38 17.88 19.64 17.45
C ASN A 38 16.93 19.19 18.55
N ASP A 39 17.23 19.50 19.81
CA ASP A 39 16.34 19.21 20.94
C ASP A 39 15.01 19.97 20.85
N LEU A 40 15.05 21.25 20.44
CA LEU A 40 13.84 22.05 20.21
C LEU A 40 13.01 21.50 19.04
N ILE A 41 13.64 21.09 17.94
CA ILE A 41 12.95 20.48 16.79
C ILE A 41 12.32 19.16 17.19
N ALA A 42 13.04 18.32 17.93
CA ALA A 42 12.55 17.03 18.42
C ALA A 42 11.38 17.17 19.40
N LEU A 43 11.34 18.23 20.21
CA LEU A 43 10.22 18.53 21.10
C LEU A 43 8.99 19.08 20.38
N ILE A 44 9.18 19.85 19.30
CA ILE A 44 8.07 20.35 18.48
C ILE A 44 7.40 19.22 17.69
N ASP A 45 8.20 18.28 17.17
CA ASP A 45 7.74 17.05 16.50
C ASP A 45 6.73 17.31 15.35
N ARG A 46 6.86 18.46 14.65
CA ARG A 46 6.07 18.80 13.46
C ARG A 46 6.72 18.22 12.20
N VAL A 47 5.95 17.48 11.43
CA VAL A 47 6.39 16.83 10.17
C VAL A 47 5.64 17.38 8.94
N ASP A 48 4.76 18.37 9.11
CA ASP A 48 4.00 18.92 7.99
C ASP A 48 4.85 19.87 7.11
N SER A 49 4.49 19.97 5.82
CA SER A 49 5.23 20.73 4.81
C SER A 49 5.28 22.24 5.05
N SER A 50 4.47 22.78 5.96
CA SER A 50 4.47 24.20 6.33
C SER A 50 5.42 24.53 7.49
N PHE A 51 6.07 23.52 8.10
CA PHE A 51 7.03 23.71 9.17
C PHE A 51 8.42 24.01 8.60
N ASN A 52 8.89 25.23 8.81
CA ASN A 52 10.27 25.61 8.52
C ASN A 52 11.01 25.95 9.84
N PRO A 53 11.99 25.14 10.28
CA PRO A 53 12.69 25.36 11.55
C PRO A 53 13.57 26.63 11.57
N ASP A 54 13.91 27.22 10.42
CA ASP A 54 14.70 28.45 10.35
C ASP A 54 13.86 29.71 10.60
N THR A 55 12.55 29.62 10.40
CA THR A 55 11.60 30.73 10.60
C THR A 55 10.63 30.50 11.75
N ALA A 56 10.61 29.29 12.31
CA ALA A 56 9.73 28.91 13.42
C ALA A 56 10.01 29.72 14.69
N THR A 57 8.93 30.06 15.41
CA THR A 57 8.97 30.77 16.69
C THR A 57 8.15 30.02 17.74
N ILE A 58 8.59 30.06 18.99
CA ILE A 58 7.86 29.50 20.14
C ILE A 58 7.47 30.66 21.07
N CYS A 59 6.21 30.70 21.53
CA CYS A 59 5.76 31.73 22.46
C CYS A 59 6.23 31.45 23.90
N SER A 60 6.41 32.50 24.70
CA SER A 60 6.92 32.42 26.07
C SER A 60 6.08 31.59 27.03
N ARG A 61 4.80 31.35 26.70
CA ARG A 61 3.87 30.52 27.47
C ARG A 61 4.38 29.10 27.72
N HIS A 62 5.26 28.59 26.86
CA HIS A 62 5.75 27.22 26.96
C HIS A 62 7.04 27.07 27.77
N PHE A 63 7.59 28.16 28.30
CA PHE A 63 8.82 28.16 29.08
C PHE A 63 8.55 28.65 30.50
N LYS A 64 9.33 28.13 31.45
CA LYS A 64 9.31 28.62 32.84
C LYS A 64 9.92 30.02 32.90
N GLU A 65 9.52 30.83 33.88
CA GLU A 65 10.09 32.16 34.09
C GLU A 65 11.62 32.13 34.28
N SER A 66 12.15 31.05 34.90
CA SER A 66 13.58 30.84 35.09
C SER A 66 14.39 30.65 33.79
N CYS A 67 13.72 30.31 32.68
CA CYS A 67 14.33 30.18 31.35
C CYS A 67 14.65 31.53 30.71
N PHE A 68 14.16 32.63 31.27
CA PHE A 68 14.35 33.96 30.73
C PHE A 68 15.41 34.75 31.48
N VAL A 69 16.05 35.67 30.79
CA VAL A 69 16.87 36.71 31.43
C VAL A 69 16.19 38.08 31.22
N PRO A 70 16.02 38.88 32.28
CA PRO A 70 15.51 40.24 32.16
C PRO A 70 16.54 41.15 31.47
N THR A 71 16.12 41.95 30.48
CA THR A 71 16.94 43.04 29.94
C THR A 71 16.62 44.35 30.66
N ASN A 72 17.66 45.11 31.01
CA ASN A 72 17.57 46.43 31.65
C ASN A 72 17.72 47.60 30.66
N ASN A 73 17.36 47.42 29.38
CA ASN A 73 17.40 48.51 28.40
C ASN A 73 15.98 48.90 27.97
N SER A 74 15.41 49.88 28.67
CA SER A 74 14.24 50.63 28.21
C SER A 74 14.64 52.09 27.97
N HIS A 75 14.91 52.46 26.72
CA HIS A 75 14.59 53.82 26.29
C HIS A 75 13.09 53.86 26.03
N SER A 76 12.37 54.40 27.00
CA SER A 76 10.93 54.63 26.96
C SER A 76 10.62 55.88 26.14
N THR A 77 9.75 55.76 25.14
CA THR A 77 8.83 56.86 24.78
C THR A 77 7.51 56.65 25.52
N PRO A 78 6.95 57.68 26.15
CA PRO A 78 5.77 57.54 27.00
C PRO A 78 4.50 57.70 26.15
N ASP A 79 3.70 56.64 26.02
CA ASP A 79 2.27 56.84 25.83
C ASP A 79 1.42 55.60 26.18
N LYS A 80 0.42 55.86 27.03
CA LYS A 80 -0.86 55.18 27.28
C LYS A 80 -0.90 53.65 27.21
N ASP A 81 -0.74 53.02 28.38
CA ASP A 81 -1.66 52.01 28.94
C ASP A 81 -1.00 51.33 30.16
N VAL A 82 -1.55 51.61 31.35
CA VAL A 82 -0.97 51.33 32.67
C VAL A 82 -1.06 49.84 33.09
N TYR A 83 -1.51 48.93 32.23
CA TYR A 83 -1.72 47.52 32.62
C TYR A 83 -0.77 46.48 31.99
N PHE A 84 0.14 46.84 31.09
CA PHE A 84 1.11 45.88 30.52
C PHE A 84 2.47 46.49 30.16
N LYS A 85 3.31 46.82 31.16
CA LYS A 85 4.73 47.19 30.94
C LYS A 85 5.56 45.94 30.59
N LYS A 86 5.93 45.77 29.31
CA LYS A 86 6.80 44.69 28.82
C LYS A 86 8.27 44.96 29.12
N LYS A 87 8.97 44.01 29.77
CA LYS A 87 10.43 43.89 29.65
C LYS A 87 10.75 42.87 28.52
N PRO A 88 11.67 43.15 27.59
CA PRO A 88 12.12 42.15 26.63
C PRO A 88 12.87 41.05 27.38
N HIS A 89 12.30 39.86 27.45
CA HIS A 89 12.99 38.68 27.96
C HIS A 89 13.73 37.99 26.81
N TYR A 90 15.00 37.63 26.97
CA TYR A 90 15.65 36.69 26.06
C TYR A 90 15.68 35.30 26.69
N LEU A 91 15.50 34.29 25.84
CA LEU A 91 15.53 32.90 26.26
C LEU A 91 16.99 32.47 26.47
N LYS A 92 17.32 31.92 27.64
CA LYS A 92 18.67 31.41 27.92
C LYS A 92 19.01 30.26 26.95
N PRO A 93 20.19 30.25 26.32
CA PRO A 93 20.64 29.13 25.49
C PRO A 93 20.55 27.81 26.25
N GLY A 94 20.00 26.77 25.62
CA GLY A 94 19.76 25.46 26.24
C GLY A 94 18.39 25.31 26.92
N SER A 95 17.57 26.37 27.02
CA SER A 95 16.23 26.27 27.61
C SER A 95 15.27 25.51 26.70
N LEU A 96 14.52 24.55 27.26
CA LEU A 96 13.54 23.74 26.54
C LEU A 96 12.11 24.06 26.99
N PRO A 97 11.12 24.03 26.08
CA PRO A 97 9.73 24.23 26.43
C PRO A 97 9.23 23.04 27.26
N THR A 98 8.70 23.34 28.45
CA THR A 98 8.23 22.33 29.42
C THR A 98 6.82 22.62 29.93
N GLU A 99 6.33 23.86 29.76
CA GLU A 99 5.03 24.30 30.24
C GLU A 99 3.98 24.24 29.12
N TYR A 100 2.73 23.90 29.46
CA TYR A 100 1.60 23.84 28.53
C TYR A 100 1.89 23.07 27.22
N MET A 101 2.68 22.01 27.29
CA MET A 101 2.95 21.11 26.16
C MET A 101 1.74 20.19 25.91
N PRO A 102 1.39 19.88 24.65
CA PRO A 102 0.29 18.98 24.35
C PRO A 102 0.56 17.57 24.90
N GLN A 103 -0.47 16.93 25.48
CA GLN A 103 -0.39 15.51 25.86
C GLN A 103 -0.25 14.67 24.59
N LYS A 104 0.84 13.88 24.50
CA LYS A 104 1.03 12.95 23.39
C LYS A 104 -0.09 11.90 23.43
N SER A 105 -0.90 11.84 22.37
CA SER A 105 -2.03 10.92 22.23
C SER A 105 -1.60 9.45 22.10
N ILE A 106 -0.30 9.17 22.00
CA ILE A 106 0.28 7.84 21.96
C ILE A 106 1.53 7.83 22.86
N VAL A 107 1.44 7.17 24.02
CA VAL A 107 2.63 6.74 24.76
C VAL A 107 3.05 5.40 24.17
N THR A 108 3.87 5.43 23.13
CA THR A 108 4.59 4.22 22.69
C THR A 108 5.57 3.85 23.79
N HIS A 109 5.32 2.74 24.50
CA HIS A 109 6.34 2.15 25.36
C HIS A 109 7.57 1.86 24.50
N LYS A 110 8.73 2.42 24.88
CA LYS A 110 9.99 2.10 24.23
C LYS A 110 10.18 0.57 24.31
N PRO A 111 10.47 -0.12 23.20
CA PRO A 111 10.89 -1.51 23.27
C PRO A 111 12.14 -1.57 24.15
N ILE A 112 12.19 -2.57 25.03
CA ILE A 112 13.33 -2.83 25.91
C ILE A 112 14.58 -2.88 25.02
N PRO A 113 15.65 -2.11 25.34
CA PRO A 113 16.88 -2.14 24.57
C PRO A 113 17.39 -3.58 24.43
N ARG A 114 17.86 -3.97 23.23
CA ARG A 114 18.64 -5.19 23.10
C ARG A 114 19.82 -5.11 24.07
N LYS A 115 20.04 -6.18 24.84
CA LYS A 115 21.23 -6.29 25.70
C LYS A 115 22.48 -6.05 24.86
N VAL A 116 23.31 -5.12 25.31
CA VAL A 116 24.64 -4.88 24.76
C VAL A 116 25.43 -6.20 24.89
N PRO A 117 26.17 -6.63 23.86
CA PRO A 117 27.08 -7.77 23.99
C PRO A 117 28.06 -7.49 25.14
N LEU A 118 28.16 -8.42 26.09
CA LEU A 118 29.15 -8.32 27.17
C LEU A 118 30.56 -8.27 26.54
N PRO A 119 31.47 -7.41 27.03
CA PRO A 119 32.88 -7.46 26.64
C PRO A 119 33.43 -8.86 26.89
N ARG A 120 34.23 -9.40 25.97
CA ARG A 120 34.95 -10.65 26.23
C ARG A 120 35.93 -10.42 27.38
N ASP A 121 35.81 -11.23 28.43
CA ASP A 121 36.77 -11.23 29.53
C ASP A 121 38.17 -11.60 29.00
N PRO A 122 39.24 -10.95 29.49
CA PRO A 122 40.60 -11.31 29.14
C PRO A 122 40.94 -12.75 29.59
N PRO A 123 41.88 -13.43 28.92
CA PRO A 123 42.25 -14.80 29.28
C PRO A 123 42.78 -14.88 30.72
N PRO A 124 42.39 -15.91 31.48
CA PRO A 124 42.80 -16.04 32.87
C PRO A 124 44.31 -16.28 32.99
N LEU A 125 44.95 -15.59 33.94
CA LEU A 125 46.35 -15.82 34.31
C LEU A 125 46.54 -17.25 34.85
N PRO A 126 47.69 -17.90 34.61
CA PRO A 126 47.93 -19.27 35.06
C PRO A 126 47.93 -19.38 36.60
N SER A 127 47.16 -20.33 37.14
CA SER A 127 47.03 -20.59 38.57
C SER A 127 48.28 -21.26 39.16
N CYS A 128 48.79 -20.77 40.28
CA CYS A 128 49.92 -21.36 40.99
C CYS A 128 49.47 -22.63 41.76
N VAL A 129 50.02 -23.78 41.38
CA VAL A 129 49.68 -25.11 41.94
C VAL A 129 50.46 -25.37 43.24
N LYS A 130 49.77 -25.82 44.29
CA LYS A 130 50.33 -26.11 45.63
C LYS A 130 50.76 -27.57 45.81
N TYR A 131 50.02 -28.52 45.25
CA TYR A 131 50.35 -29.95 45.25
C TYR A 131 50.34 -30.46 43.81
N ARG A 132 51.44 -31.04 43.34
CA ARG A 132 51.55 -31.62 41.98
C ARG A 132 51.24 -33.11 41.92
N ASN A 133 51.38 -33.81 43.05
CA ASN A 133 51.13 -35.24 43.18
C ASN A 133 50.68 -35.58 44.60
N LEU A 134 50.08 -36.76 44.77
CA LEU A 134 49.60 -37.26 46.07
C LEU A 134 50.75 -37.38 47.09
N SER A 135 51.98 -37.62 46.66
CA SER A 135 53.16 -37.78 47.53
C SER A 135 53.53 -36.48 48.27
N GLU A 136 53.36 -35.31 47.64
CA GLU A 136 53.51 -34.01 48.30
C GLU A 136 52.41 -33.79 49.35
N LEU A 137 51.16 -34.16 49.04
CA LEU A 137 50.05 -34.07 49.98
C LEU A 137 50.21 -35.01 51.17
N LYS A 138 50.75 -36.22 50.99
CA LYS A 138 51.02 -37.18 52.08
C LYS A 138 51.96 -36.60 53.13
N LYS A 139 53.00 -35.85 52.72
CA LYS A 139 53.95 -35.21 53.65
C LYS A 139 53.24 -34.20 54.56
N ASP A 140 52.33 -33.42 54.00
CA ASP A 140 51.55 -32.43 54.76
C ASP A 140 50.48 -33.10 55.64
N VAL A 141 49.79 -34.14 55.16
CA VAL A 141 48.73 -34.84 55.92
C VAL A 141 49.29 -35.63 57.11
N CYS A 142 50.48 -36.20 56.99
CA CYS A 142 51.14 -36.92 58.09
C CYS A 142 51.70 -35.99 59.18
N ASN A 143 51.74 -34.68 58.96
CA ASN A 143 52.11 -33.71 59.98
C ASN A 143 50.87 -33.34 60.82
N PRO A 144 50.83 -33.64 62.14
CA PRO A 144 49.68 -33.34 63.00
C PRO A 144 49.31 -31.86 63.04
N GLN A 145 50.25 -30.95 62.80
CA GLN A 145 50.00 -29.50 62.78
C GLN A 145 49.22 -29.02 61.54
N CYS A 146 49.13 -29.86 60.50
CA CYS A 146 48.49 -29.52 59.23
C CYS A 146 47.04 -30.04 59.13
N LEU A 147 46.54 -30.78 60.13
CA LEU A 147 45.14 -31.20 60.24
C LEU A 147 44.42 -30.35 61.32
N PRO A 148 43.47 -29.48 60.95
CA PRO A 148 42.73 -28.69 61.93
C PRO A 148 41.78 -29.57 62.75
N SER A 149 41.67 -29.36 64.07
CA SER A 149 40.62 -29.99 64.89
C SER A 149 39.23 -29.60 64.34
N PRO A 150 38.26 -30.53 64.20
CA PRO A 150 38.19 -31.91 64.71
C PRO A 150 38.55 -33.00 63.68
N TRP A 151 39.44 -32.73 62.72
CA TRP A 151 39.85 -33.70 61.71
C TRP A 151 40.99 -34.61 62.20
N CYS A 152 40.92 -35.89 61.85
CA CYS A 152 41.94 -36.89 62.09
C CYS A 152 42.24 -37.69 60.82
N LEU A 153 43.47 -38.20 60.72
CA LEU A 153 43.86 -39.11 59.67
C LEU A 153 43.26 -40.50 59.94
N LEU A 154 42.57 -41.07 58.95
CA LEU A 154 41.97 -42.41 59.06
C LEU A 154 42.84 -43.46 58.38
N GLU A 155 43.26 -43.20 57.15
CA GLU A 155 44.01 -44.16 56.33
C GLU A 155 44.91 -43.43 55.33
N VAL A 156 46.13 -43.95 55.12
CA VAL A 156 47.03 -43.53 54.03
C VAL A 156 47.51 -44.78 53.31
N SER A 157 47.21 -44.86 52.02
CA SER A 157 47.70 -45.92 51.13
C SER A 157 48.53 -45.32 49.99
N GLU A 158 49.07 -46.15 49.08
CA GLU A 158 49.77 -45.67 47.89
C GLU A 158 48.89 -44.78 47.01
N ASN A 159 47.60 -45.11 46.87
CA ASN A 159 46.71 -44.49 45.88
C ASN A 159 45.57 -43.64 46.49
N GLN A 160 45.42 -43.62 47.82
CA GLN A 160 44.37 -42.86 48.50
C GLN A 160 44.77 -42.33 49.88
N ILE A 161 44.23 -41.17 50.26
CA ILE A 161 44.29 -40.61 51.61
C ILE A 161 42.86 -40.44 52.13
N MET A 162 42.58 -40.92 53.35
CA MET A 162 41.30 -40.73 54.01
C MET A 162 41.44 -39.92 55.29
N VAL A 163 40.68 -38.82 55.38
CA VAL A 163 40.63 -37.94 56.57
C VAL A 163 39.20 -37.91 57.10
N GLY A 164 39.04 -38.06 58.41
CA GLY A 164 37.77 -38.11 59.10
C GLY A 164 37.54 -36.88 59.97
N MET A 165 36.33 -36.35 59.98
CA MET A 165 35.89 -35.33 60.94
C MET A 165 35.13 -36.00 62.08
N LEU A 166 35.60 -35.87 63.31
CA LEU A 166 34.96 -36.45 64.48
C LEU A 166 33.71 -35.64 64.89
N ASN A 167 32.71 -36.33 65.45
CA ASN A 167 31.52 -35.69 66.03
C ASN A 167 31.89 -34.90 67.31
N GLU A 168 30.98 -34.05 67.83
CA GLU A 168 31.21 -33.18 69.00
C GLU A 168 31.66 -33.94 70.26
N LYS A 169 31.21 -35.19 70.41
CA LYS A 169 31.61 -36.10 71.50
C LYS A 169 32.94 -36.86 71.24
N LYS A 170 33.56 -36.66 70.08
CA LYS A 170 34.77 -37.36 69.56
C LYS A 170 34.71 -38.88 69.49
N THR A 171 33.52 -39.49 69.58
CA THR A 171 33.36 -40.96 69.63
C THR A 171 33.15 -41.62 68.27
N THR A 172 32.70 -40.88 67.25
CA THR A 172 32.41 -41.43 65.91
C THR A 172 32.80 -40.42 64.83
N VAL A 173 33.18 -40.93 63.64
CA VAL A 173 33.50 -40.11 62.47
C VAL A 173 32.21 -39.70 61.77
N LYS A 174 31.93 -38.39 61.76
CA LYS A 174 30.72 -37.80 61.16
C LYS A 174 30.85 -37.66 59.64
N LEU A 175 32.02 -37.25 59.16
CA LEU A 175 32.32 -37.07 57.73
C LEU A 175 33.66 -37.73 57.39
N LYS A 176 33.73 -38.43 56.26
CA LYS A 176 34.95 -39.01 55.72
C LYS A 176 35.24 -38.39 54.35
N LEU A 177 36.43 -37.84 54.18
CA LEU A 177 36.94 -37.35 52.90
C LEU A 177 37.96 -38.33 52.35
N LYS A 178 37.73 -38.81 51.13
CA LYS A 178 38.65 -39.66 50.39
C LYS A 178 39.27 -38.87 49.25
N ILE A 179 40.59 -38.74 49.28
CA ILE A 179 41.40 -38.07 48.27
C ILE A 179 42.09 -39.15 47.43
N SER A 180 41.82 -39.13 46.13
CA SER A 180 42.39 -40.07 45.15
C SER A 180 43.71 -39.57 44.57
N GLU A 181 44.40 -40.41 43.80
CA GLU A 181 45.69 -40.12 43.15
C GLU A 181 45.69 -38.83 42.31
N ASP A 182 44.57 -38.53 41.63
CA ASP A 182 44.33 -37.30 40.85
C ASP A 182 44.06 -36.05 41.72
N LEU A 183 44.29 -36.10 43.05
CA LEU A 183 43.93 -35.04 44.01
C LEU A 183 42.43 -34.68 44.02
N LYS A 184 41.56 -35.56 43.49
CA LYS A 184 40.10 -35.42 43.57
C LYS A 184 39.60 -35.86 44.93
N VAL A 185 38.78 -35.02 45.55
CA VAL A 185 38.16 -35.24 46.85
C VAL A 185 36.73 -35.72 46.66
N SER A 186 36.46 -36.89 47.19
CA SER A 186 35.11 -37.42 47.37
C SER A 186 34.75 -37.38 48.86
N ALA A 187 33.51 -37.01 49.17
CA ALA A 187 33.03 -36.87 50.54
C ALA A 187 31.94 -37.91 50.83
N SER A 188 31.95 -38.46 52.03
CA SER A 188 30.91 -39.35 52.53
C SER A 188 30.53 -38.95 53.96
N MET A 189 29.25 -39.10 54.28
CA MET A 189 28.72 -38.87 55.62
C MET A 189 28.42 -40.22 56.25
N MET A 190 29.12 -40.52 57.35
CA MET A 190 29.22 -41.87 57.90
C MET A 190 29.71 -42.90 56.86
N GLU A 191 28.80 -43.68 56.26
CA GLU A 191 29.10 -44.67 55.21
C GLU A 191 28.46 -44.35 53.85
N ASN A 192 27.68 -43.26 53.75
CA ASN A 192 26.97 -42.91 52.53
C ASN A 192 27.76 -41.87 51.71
N PRO A 193 28.02 -42.12 50.41
CA PRO A 193 28.70 -41.17 49.54
C PRO A 193 27.80 -39.96 49.26
N ILE A 194 28.38 -38.76 49.24
CA ILE A 194 27.69 -37.55 48.82
C ILE A 194 27.68 -37.53 47.28
N PRO A 195 26.51 -37.66 46.63
CA PRO A 195 26.43 -37.73 45.17
C PRO A 195 26.93 -36.43 44.53
N ASN A 196 27.63 -36.52 43.39
CA ASN A 196 28.12 -35.40 42.57
C ASN A 196 29.07 -34.41 43.28
N PHE A 197 29.73 -34.82 44.38
CA PHE A 197 30.76 -34.01 45.04
C PHE A 197 32.15 -34.32 44.46
N ASN A 198 32.61 -33.50 43.51
CA ASN A 198 33.95 -33.58 42.90
C ASN A 198 34.68 -32.24 43.05
N GLU A 199 35.59 -32.12 44.02
CA GLU A 199 36.51 -30.97 44.15
C GLU A 199 37.95 -31.43 43.92
N ILE A 200 38.78 -30.60 43.27
CA ILE A 200 40.19 -30.88 42.97
C ILE A 200 41.06 -30.03 43.92
N MET A 201 41.99 -30.67 44.60
CA MET A 201 42.83 -30.06 45.66
C MET A 201 44.23 -29.63 45.19
N GLU A 202 44.38 -29.14 43.97
CA GLU A 202 45.69 -28.75 43.41
C GLU A 202 46.23 -27.42 43.97
N ASN A 203 45.37 -26.44 44.27
CA ASN A 203 45.75 -25.04 44.48
C ASN A 203 45.62 -24.53 45.94
N ILE A 204 45.22 -25.40 46.88
CA ILE A 204 44.90 -25.00 48.26
C ILE A 204 45.57 -25.98 49.24
N SER A 205 46.18 -25.48 50.32
CA SER A 205 46.78 -26.36 51.34
C SER A 205 45.73 -27.18 52.08
N ILE A 206 46.07 -28.41 52.49
CA ILE A 206 45.16 -29.32 53.20
C ILE A 206 44.54 -28.69 54.44
N PHE A 207 45.32 -27.93 55.21
CA PHE A 207 44.85 -27.23 56.39
C PHE A 207 43.75 -26.19 56.06
N LYS A 208 43.97 -25.35 55.04
CA LYS A 208 43.00 -24.33 54.61
C LYS A 208 41.76 -24.98 54.02
N TYR A 209 41.93 -26.06 53.27
CA TYR A 209 40.83 -26.81 52.68
C TYR A 209 39.94 -27.41 53.77
N LEU A 210 40.49 -28.16 54.72
CA LEU A 210 39.74 -28.79 55.80
C LEU A 210 39.06 -27.76 56.72
N LYS A 211 39.72 -26.62 56.99
CA LYS A 211 39.08 -25.52 57.73
C LYS A 211 37.88 -24.95 56.98
N SER A 212 38.02 -24.65 55.69
CA SER A 212 36.92 -24.16 54.86
C SER A 212 35.79 -25.18 54.68
N PHE A 213 36.12 -26.47 54.75
CA PHE A 213 35.15 -27.56 54.64
C PHE A 213 34.34 -27.71 55.93
N SER A 214 34.98 -27.50 57.09
CA SER A 214 34.33 -27.53 58.41
C SER A 214 33.28 -26.44 58.58
N GLU A 215 33.43 -25.31 57.87
CA GLU A 215 32.50 -24.18 57.90
C GLU A 215 31.24 -24.40 57.04
N ARG A 216 31.17 -25.48 56.25
CA ARG A 216 30.04 -25.77 55.36
C ARG A 216 28.89 -26.44 56.13
N THR A 217 27.66 -26.06 55.83
CA THR A 217 26.46 -26.64 56.44
C THR A 217 25.71 -27.54 55.46
N PHE A 218 25.07 -28.59 55.98
CA PHE A 218 24.29 -29.53 55.17
C PHE A 218 22.90 -28.97 54.85
N CYS A 219 22.48 -29.09 53.60
CA CYS A 219 21.14 -28.71 53.19
C CYS A 219 20.11 -29.74 53.71
N PRO A 220 19.13 -29.34 54.54
CA PRO A 220 18.12 -30.25 55.08
C PRO A 220 17.13 -30.77 54.02
N GLY A 221 17.11 -30.19 52.82
CA GLY A 221 16.13 -30.52 51.78
C GLY A 221 14.73 -29.96 52.09
N ILE A 222 13.71 -30.44 51.40
CA ILE A 222 12.31 -30.02 51.61
C ILE A 222 11.61 -31.11 52.44
N LEU A 223 11.20 -30.73 53.65
CA LEU A 223 10.54 -31.60 54.65
C LEU A 223 9.02 -31.42 54.72
N ASP A 224 8.44 -30.54 53.91
CA ASP A 224 7.00 -30.20 53.97
C ASP A 224 6.12 -31.37 53.50
N ASN A 225 5.38 -31.98 54.44
CA ASN A 225 4.51 -33.13 54.19
C ASN A 225 3.46 -32.89 53.08
N ASN A 226 2.99 -31.64 52.92
CA ASN A 226 1.99 -31.32 51.88
C ASN A 226 2.58 -31.38 50.46
N LEU A 227 3.90 -31.23 50.34
CA LEU A 227 4.61 -31.22 49.06
C LEU A 227 5.10 -32.61 48.65
N GLN A 228 5.14 -33.56 49.60
CA GLN A 228 5.61 -34.94 49.39
C GLN A 228 4.80 -35.70 48.34
N MET A 229 3.49 -35.43 48.22
CA MET A 229 2.61 -36.10 47.24
C MET A 229 2.81 -35.61 45.80
N TYR A 230 3.58 -34.53 45.58
CA TYR A 230 3.79 -33.91 44.27
C TYR A 230 5.18 -34.17 43.69
N ALA A 231 6.00 -34.97 44.37
CA ALA A 231 7.34 -35.39 43.95
C ALA A 231 7.40 -36.91 43.75
N ASP A 232 8.04 -37.34 42.67
CA ASP A 232 8.20 -38.75 42.33
C ASP A 232 9.34 -39.41 43.11
N SER A 233 9.20 -40.72 43.36
CA SER A 233 10.15 -41.52 44.15
C SER A 233 11.33 -42.06 43.34
N LYS A 234 11.30 -41.96 42.00
CA LYS A 234 12.32 -42.50 41.10
C LYS A 234 13.15 -41.38 40.51
N TYR A 235 14.47 -41.48 40.63
CA TYR A 235 15.40 -40.56 39.98
C TYR A 235 15.38 -40.74 38.45
N SER A 236 15.28 -39.65 37.71
CA SER A 236 15.42 -39.59 36.25
C SER A 236 16.14 -38.30 35.88
N ASP A 237 17.02 -38.35 34.87
CA ASP A 237 17.84 -37.20 34.45
C ASP A 237 17.01 -36.00 33.96
N ASP A 238 15.76 -36.24 33.54
CA ASP A 238 14.81 -35.20 33.11
C ASP A 238 14.05 -34.56 34.28
N GLN A 239 14.26 -35.02 35.52
CA GLN A 239 13.56 -34.50 36.70
C GLN A 239 14.37 -33.42 37.43
N ILE A 240 13.68 -32.40 37.92
CA ILE A 240 14.29 -31.26 38.63
C ILE A 240 14.46 -31.55 40.13
N TYR A 241 13.62 -32.43 40.67
CA TYR A 241 13.60 -32.84 42.07
C TYR A 241 13.12 -34.28 42.20
N TYR A 242 13.59 -34.97 43.24
CA TYR A 242 13.29 -36.35 43.55
C TYR A 242 13.09 -36.52 45.06
N LYS A 243 12.38 -37.58 45.43
CA LYS A 243 12.15 -37.95 46.83
C LYS A 243 13.20 -38.96 47.28
N GLU A 244 13.89 -38.67 48.37
CA GLU A 244 14.95 -39.47 48.96
C GLU A 244 14.53 -39.94 50.37
N PHE A 245 14.91 -41.16 50.74
CA PHE A 245 14.67 -41.71 52.08
C PHE A 245 15.89 -41.43 52.97
N TYR A 246 15.67 -40.83 54.14
CA TYR A 246 16.73 -40.69 55.14
C TYR A 246 16.86 -42.04 55.87
N ILE A 247 17.96 -42.79 55.66
CA ILE A 247 18.15 -44.06 56.38
C ILE A 247 18.59 -43.73 57.81
N GLY A 248 17.64 -43.78 58.74
CA GLY A 248 17.83 -43.47 60.17
C GLY A 248 16.67 -42.70 60.83
N SER A 249 15.76 -42.12 60.05
CA SER A 249 14.47 -41.58 60.50
C SER A 249 13.40 -42.00 59.49
N GLN A 250 12.15 -42.27 59.89
CA GLN A 250 11.06 -42.65 58.96
C GLN A 250 10.61 -41.48 58.05
N GLU A 251 11.42 -40.44 57.89
CA GLU A 251 11.09 -39.22 57.17
C GLU A 251 11.63 -39.22 55.74
N THR A 252 10.78 -38.82 54.80
CA THR A 252 11.15 -38.68 53.39
C THR A 252 11.45 -37.23 53.07
N VAL A 253 12.58 -36.97 52.40
CA VAL A 253 13.04 -35.62 52.07
C VAL A 253 13.01 -35.44 50.55
N ILE A 254 12.48 -34.31 50.07
CA ILE A 254 12.57 -33.97 48.65
C ILE A 254 13.82 -33.11 48.41
N ARG A 255 14.64 -33.51 47.44
CA ARG A 255 15.83 -32.75 47.02
C ARG A 255 15.76 -32.40 45.55
N SER A 256 16.41 -31.30 45.18
CA SER A 256 16.67 -31.03 43.76
C SER A 256 17.73 -32.01 43.25
N THR A 257 17.63 -32.43 41.99
CA THR A 257 18.69 -33.21 41.31
C THR A 257 20.03 -32.48 41.26
N LYS A 258 20.02 -31.15 41.36
CA LYS A 258 21.21 -30.29 41.46
C LYS A 258 21.42 -29.74 42.88
N CYS A 259 21.00 -30.47 43.92
CA CYS A 259 21.22 -30.04 45.30
C CYS A 259 22.73 -29.90 45.56
N GLU A 260 23.15 -28.75 46.10
CA GLU A 260 24.55 -28.52 46.47
C GLU A 260 24.99 -29.40 47.65
N VAL A 261 24.04 -30.00 48.40
CA VAL A 261 24.17 -30.86 49.60
C VAL A 261 24.96 -30.22 50.75
N LEU A 262 26.15 -29.70 50.50
CA LEU A 262 27.00 -28.89 51.37
C LEU A 262 27.03 -27.45 50.88
N THR A 263 26.45 -26.53 51.65
CA THR A 263 26.40 -25.11 51.29
C THR A 263 27.46 -24.31 52.04
N LYS A 264 28.01 -23.27 51.39
CA LYS A 264 29.00 -22.34 51.98
C LYS A 264 28.38 -21.35 52.99
N GLN A 265 27.08 -21.47 53.29
CA GLN A 265 26.38 -20.56 54.19
C GLN A 265 26.37 -21.14 55.60
N THR A 266 26.67 -20.29 56.59
CA THR A 266 26.86 -20.68 58.01
C THR A 266 25.57 -20.73 58.82
N SER A 267 24.41 -20.44 58.24
CA SER A 267 23.12 -20.50 58.93
C SER A 267 22.55 -21.92 58.94
N THR A 268 22.34 -22.46 60.13
CA THR A 268 21.66 -23.75 60.35
C THR A 268 20.21 -23.68 59.84
N GLY A 269 19.78 -24.69 59.07
CA GLY A 269 18.38 -24.82 58.61
C GLY A 269 18.05 -24.19 57.25
N PHE A 270 18.99 -23.59 56.54
CA PHE A 270 18.73 -23.01 55.21
C PHE A 270 18.71 -24.06 54.10
N ILE A 271 17.65 -24.02 53.28
CA ILE A 271 17.54 -24.83 52.06
C ILE A 271 18.38 -24.18 50.95
N CYS A 272 19.21 -24.95 50.23
CA CYS A 272 20.04 -24.42 49.14
C CYS A 272 19.18 -23.81 48.03
N LYS A 273 19.76 -22.93 47.21
CA LYS A 273 19.03 -22.19 46.16
C LYS A 273 18.24 -23.12 45.23
N ASN A 274 18.83 -24.25 44.86
CA ASN A 274 18.21 -25.23 43.96
C ASN A 274 17.03 -25.98 44.61
N CYS A 275 17.18 -26.39 45.88
CA CYS A 275 16.06 -26.99 46.62
C CYS A 275 14.96 -25.97 46.95
N ASN A 276 15.29 -24.68 47.17
CA ASN A 276 14.29 -23.64 47.35
C ASN A 276 13.51 -23.36 46.06
N TYR A 277 14.19 -23.38 44.91
CA TYR A 277 13.54 -23.32 43.60
C TYR A 277 12.59 -24.51 43.37
N ALA A 278 13.04 -25.73 43.71
CA ALA A 278 12.17 -26.92 43.66
C ALA A 278 10.95 -26.78 44.59
N LYS A 279 11.13 -26.26 45.81
CA LYS A 279 10.01 -25.97 46.74
C LYS A 279 8.99 -25.00 46.13
N ARG A 280 9.45 -23.95 45.46
CA ARG A 280 8.57 -23.00 44.76
C ARG A 280 7.78 -23.66 43.62
N LEU A 281 8.41 -24.55 42.86
CA LEU A 281 7.73 -25.31 41.80
C LEU A 281 6.65 -26.24 42.35
N LEU A 282 6.95 -26.95 43.45
CA LEU A 282 5.99 -27.81 44.14
C LEU A 282 4.80 -27.02 44.71
N ASN A 283 5.06 -25.85 45.31
CA ASN A 283 4.00 -24.95 45.77
C ASN A 283 3.09 -24.48 44.63
N ASN A 284 3.64 -24.18 43.45
CA ASN A 284 2.83 -23.82 42.29
C ASN A 284 1.98 -25.00 41.78
N LYS A 285 2.47 -26.24 41.85
CA LYS A 285 1.67 -27.43 41.55
C LYS A 285 0.50 -27.58 42.53
N LEU A 286 0.75 -27.41 43.84
CA LEU A 286 -0.28 -27.43 44.88
C LEU A 286 -1.36 -26.35 44.64
N LEU A 287 -0.97 -25.12 44.32
CA LEU A 287 -1.91 -24.03 44.02
C LEU A 287 -2.76 -24.31 42.78
N ARG A 288 -2.17 -24.91 41.73
CA ARG A 288 -2.91 -25.32 40.52
C ARG A 288 -3.90 -26.44 40.81
N ALA A 289 -3.56 -27.40 41.66
CA ALA A 289 -4.47 -28.46 42.08
C ALA A 289 -5.68 -27.86 42.83
N LYS A 290 -5.44 -27.03 43.85
CA LYS A 290 -6.50 -26.33 44.60
C LYS A 290 -7.39 -25.46 43.71
N SER A 291 -6.84 -24.77 42.70
CA SER A 291 -7.62 -23.97 41.75
C SER A 291 -8.45 -24.80 40.76
N ARG A 292 -8.06 -26.05 40.45
CA ARG A 292 -8.88 -26.95 39.62
C ARG A 292 -10.07 -27.49 40.41
N ASP A 293 -9.90 -27.70 41.71
CA ASP A 293 -11.00 -28.13 42.58
C ASP A 293 -12.06 -27.04 42.77
N SER A 294 -11.72 -25.76 42.69
CA SER A 294 -12.70 -24.67 42.80
C SER A 294 -13.44 -24.31 41.50
N LYS A 295 -12.99 -24.76 40.32
CA LYS A 295 -13.61 -24.42 39.02
C LYS A 295 -14.65 -25.48 38.57
N PRO A 296 -15.75 -25.05 37.92
CA PRO A 296 -16.71 -25.96 37.30
C PRO A 296 -16.10 -26.69 36.09
N LEU A 297 -16.62 -27.90 35.81
CA LEU A 297 -16.17 -28.72 34.67
C LEU A 297 -16.54 -28.07 33.34
N SER A 298 -15.57 -27.95 32.44
CA SER A 298 -15.76 -27.55 31.05
C SER A 298 -16.15 -28.73 30.17
N LYS A 299 -16.79 -28.46 29.02
CA LYS A 299 -17.15 -29.47 28.00
C LYS A 299 -15.93 -30.23 27.43
N GLN A 300 -14.73 -29.70 27.59
CA GLN A 300 -13.47 -30.26 27.09
C GLN A 300 -12.64 -30.94 28.19
N ASP A 301 -13.12 -30.93 29.44
CA ASP A 301 -12.37 -31.53 30.54
C ASP A 301 -12.49 -33.08 30.53
N PRO A 302 -11.36 -33.80 30.68
CA PRO A 302 -11.37 -35.25 30.67
C PRO A 302 -12.05 -35.82 31.93
N LEU A 303 -13.14 -36.56 31.73
CA LEU A 303 -14.00 -37.10 32.79
C LEU A 303 -13.27 -38.03 33.78
N HIS A 304 -12.26 -38.78 33.32
CA HIS A 304 -11.49 -39.70 34.18
C HIS A 304 -10.64 -38.98 35.25
N LYS A 305 -10.45 -37.66 35.14
CA LYS A 305 -9.72 -36.83 36.12
C LYS A 305 -10.65 -36.03 37.03
N ALA A 306 -11.97 -36.17 36.87
CA ALA A 306 -12.98 -35.43 37.61
C ALA A 306 -13.53 -36.26 38.78
N THR A 307 -13.79 -35.62 39.92
CA THR A 307 -14.40 -36.28 41.08
C THR A 307 -15.87 -36.61 40.81
N ARG A 308 -16.32 -37.76 41.33
CA ARG A 308 -17.69 -38.27 41.16
C ARG A 308 -18.77 -37.26 41.56
N GLU A 309 -18.54 -36.54 42.66
CA GLU A 309 -19.45 -35.52 43.19
C GLU A 309 -19.64 -34.34 42.23
N LYS A 310 -18.58 -33.89 41.57
CA LYS A 310 -18.64 -32.80 40.57
C LYS A 310 -19.40 -33.21 39.31
N ILE A 311 -19.27 -34.47 38.89
CA ILE A 311 -20.02 -35.00 37.74
C ILE A 311 -21.53 -35.00 38.07
N ILE A 312 -21.89 -35.44 39.28
CA ILE A 312 -23.28 -35.48 39.73
C ILE A 312 -23.89 -34.07 39.81
N SER A 313 -23.17 -33.07 40.34
CA SER A 313 -23.69 -31.70 40.46
C SER A 313 -23.91 -31.04 39.08
N GLN A 314 -22.99 -31.25 38.14
CA GLN A 314 -23.14 -30.73 36.77
C GLN A 314 -24.28 -31.42 36.02
N LEU A 315 -24.47 -32.73 36.19
CA LEU A 315 -25.62 -33.44 35.61
C LEU A 315 -26.96 -32.92 36.14
N LYS A 316 -27.04 -32.58 37.43
CA LYS A 316 -28.25 -31.97 38.01
C LYS A 316 -28.54 -30.60 37.41
N ASN A 317 -27.52 -29.74 37.29
CA ASN A 317 -27.67 -28.42 36.68
C ASN A 317 -28.07 -28.51 35.20
N ALA A 318 -27.42 -29.37 34.43
CA ALA A 318 -27.75 -29.60 33.03
C ALA A 318 -29.20 -30.07 32.86
N ARG A 319 -29.67 -30.98 33.72
CA ARG A 319 -31.08 -31.44 33.71
C ARG A 319 -32.07 -30.31 33.98
N MET A 320 -31.78 -29.46 34.97
CA MET A 320 -32.61 -28.30 35.27
C MET A 320 -32.65 -27.31 34.10
N GLU A 321 -31.51 -27.01 33.46
CA GLU A 321 -31.45 -26.15 32.28
C GLU A 321 -32.23 -26.72 31.10
N THR A 322 -32.15 -28.03 30.83
CA THR A 322 -32.96 -28.66 29.78
C THR A 322 -34.45 -28.59 30.07
N ASN A 323 -34.88 -28.80 31.32
CA ASN A 323 -36.29 -28.69 31.68
C ASN A 323 -36.79 -27.24 31.51
N TYR A 324 -35.99 -26.26 31.93
CA TYR A 324 -36.31 -24.84 31.74
C TYR A 324 -36.40 -24.48 30.25
N CYS A 325 -35.44 -24.90 29.42
CA CYS A 325 -35.47 -24.69 27.98
C CYS A 325 -36.67 -25.39 27.30
N GLN A 326 -37.03 -26.60 27.74
CA GLN A 326 -38.20 -27.31 27.22
C GLN A 326 -39.51 -26.61 27.60
N GLN A 327 -39.61 -26.05 28.81
CA GLN A 327 -40.76 -25.25 29.21
C GLN A 327 -40.86 -23.96 28.38
N GLN A 328 -39.74 -23.25 28.19
CA GLN A 328 -39.68 -22.07 27.31
C GLN A 328 -40.05 -22.42 25.86
N LEU A 329 -39.56 -23.53 25.32
CA LEU A 329 -39.92 -24.00 23.98
C LEU A 329 -41.41 -24.30 23.85
N LYS A 330 -42.01 -24.95 24.86
CA LYS A 330 -43.46 -25.18 24.89
C LYS A 330 -44.24 -23.88 24.94
N GLN A 331 -43.80 -22.92 25.74
CA GLN A 331 -44.39 -21.58 25.80
C GLN A 331 -44.29 -20.88 24.44
N PHE A 332 -43.10 -20.89 23.83
CA PHE A 332 -42.85 -20.27 22.54
C PHE A 332 -43.65 -20.93 21.40
N GLN A 333 -43.80 -22.26 21.43
CA GLN A 333 -44.65 -23.00 20.50
C GLN A 333 -46.13 -22.65 20.69
N SER A 334 -46.61 -22.51 21.93
CA SER A 334 -47.99 -22.05 22.16
C SER A 334 -48.20 -20.62 21.69
N THR A 335 -47.25 -19.71 21.91
CA THR A 335 -47.32 -18.32 21.42
C THR A 335 -47.26 -18.25 19.90
N LEU A 336 -46.42 -19.08 19.26
CA LEU A 336 -46.39 -19.22 17.80
C LEU A 336 -47.75 -19.68 17.27
N MET A 337 -48.41 -20.66 17.89
CA MET A 337 -49.72 -21.13 17.43
C MET A 337 -50.85 -20.09 17.61
N THR A 338 -50.76 -19.21 18.60
CA THR A 338 -51.76 -18.13 18.82
C THR A 338 -51.50 -16.86 18.02
N ASP A 339 -50.23 -16.51 17.78
CA ASP A 339 -49.82 -15.24 17.13
C ASP A 339 -49.29 -15.43 15.70
N SER A 340 -49.13 -16.66 15.19
CA SER A 340 -48.71 -16.86 13.81
C SER A 340 -49.85 -16.56 12.85
N VAL A 341 -49.66 -15.55 12.02
CA VAL A 341 -50.32 -15.49 10.71
C VAL A 341 -49.63 -16.51 9.82
N GLU A 342 -50.39 -17.46 9.28
CA GLU A 342 -49.91 -18.37 8.25
C GLU A 342 -49.46 -17.51 7.06
N LEU A 343 -48.15 -17.48 6.76
CA LEU A 343 -47.60 -16.78 5.61
C LEU A 343 -48.24 -17.39 4.36
N SER A 344 -49.28 -16.73 3.86
CA SER A 344 -50.09 -17.23 2.77
C SER A 344 -49.23 -17.65 1.57
N TYR A 345 -49.61 -18.77 0.98
CA TYR A 345 -49.12 -19.33 -0.28
C TYR A 345 -48.86 -18.28 -1.39
N HIS A 346 -49.55 -17.13 -1.33
CA HIS A 346 -49.42 -15.97 -2.23
C HIS A 346 -48.03 -15.29 -2.25
N LEU A 347 -47.30 -15.18 -1.14
CA LEU A 347 -46.01 -14.46 -1.16
C LEU A 347 -44.93 -15.20 -1.98
N SER A 348 -45.03 -16.53 -2.06
CA SER A 348 -44.16 -17.37 -2.89
C SER A 348 -44.50 -17.25 -4.37
N GLN A 349 -45.77 -16.99 -4.70
CA GLN A 349 -46.22 -16.70 -6.06
C GLN A 349 -45.85 -15.27 -6.47
N ASP A 350 -45.85 -14.29 -5.57
CA ASP A 350 -45.46 -12.92 -5.89
C ASP A 350 -43.98 -12.81 -6.29
N LEU A 351 -43.08 -13.53 -5.61
CA LEU A 351 -41.67 -13.59 -6.03
C LEU A 351 -41.49 -14.32 -7.36
N LYS A 352 -42.26 -15.39 -7.63
CA LYS A 352 -42.27 -16.05 -8.95
C LYS A 352 -42.82 -15.13 -10.04
N ASN A 353 -43.89 -14.39 -9.75
CA ASN A 353 -44.49 -13.41 -10.65
C ASN A 353 -43.49 -12.27 -10.95
N VAL A 354 -42.74 -11.78 -9.96
CA VAL A 354 -41.69 -10.76 -10.17
C VAL A 354 -40.55 -11.29 -11.05
N ILE A 355 -40.19 -12.58 -10.95
CA ILE A 355 -39.18 -13.24 -11.78
C ILE A 355 -39.71 -13.52 -13.20
N GLU A 356 -41.00 -13.84 -13.36
CA GLU A 356 -41.63 -14.07 -14.65
C GLU A 356 -41.87 -12.77 -15.44
N HIS A 357 -42.08 -11.64 -14.76
CA HIS A 357 -42.34 -10.33 -15.38
C HIS A 357 -41.09 -9.42 -15.49
N THR A 358 -39.88 -9.95 -15.26
CA THR A 358 -38.65 -9.16 -15.46
C THR A 358 -38.10 -9.35 -16.88
N ASP A 359 -38.20 -8.31 -17.71
CA ASP A 359 -37.64 -8.30 -19.09
C ASP A 359 -36.09 -8.32 -19.12
N ASN A 360 -35.43 -8.11 -17.98
CA ASN A 360 -33.97 -8.11 -17.88
C ASN A 360 -33.41 -9.51 -17.61
N GLU A 361 -32.79 -10.11 -18.63
CA GLU A 361 -32.18 -11.44 -18.56
C GLU A 361 -31.17 -11.60 -17.41
N LEU A 362 -30.37 -10.56 -17.11
CA LEU A 362 -29.39 -10.61 -16.01
C LEU A 362 -30.08 -10.68 -14.66
N ALA A 363 -31.19 -9.96 -14.48
CA ALA A 363 -31.97 -9.98 -13.24
C ALA A 363 -32.61 -11.36 -13.02
N LYS A 364 -33.16 -11.94 -14.10
CA LYS A 364 -33.71 -13.31 -14.07
C LYS A 364 -32.65 -14.33 -13.67
N LEU A 365 -31.50 -14.33 -14.33
CA LEU A 365 -30.37 -15.21 -14.01
C LEU A 365 -29.87 -15.01 -12.57
N PHE A 366 -29.81 -13.76 -12.10
CA PHE A 366 -29.41 -13.44 -10.74
C PHE A 366 -30.36 -14.09 -9.72
N TRP A 367 -31.66 -13.96 -9.91
CA TRP A 367 -32.66 -14.53 -9.00
C TRP A 367 -32.70 -16.05 -9.05
N GLU A 368 -32.57 -16.67 -10.23
CA GLU A 368 -32.45 -18.13 -10.38
C GLU A 368 -31.26 -18.69 -9.58
N GLU A 369 -30.09 -18.06 -9.69
CA GLU A 369 -28.89 -18.47 -8.95
C GLU A 369 -29.00 -18.16 -7.45
N GLN A 370 -29.71 -17.10 -7.04
CA GLN A 370 -30.02 -16.86 -5.63
C GLN A 370 -30.90 -17.97 -5.06
N MET A 371 -32.02 -18.32 -5.72
CA MET A 371 -32.91 -19.40 -5.27
C MET A 371 -32.12 -20.70 -5.06
N LYS A 372 -31.32 -21.08 -6.06
CA LYS A 372 -30.43 -22.24 -5.98
C LYS A 372 -29.44 -22.15 -4.82
N ALA A 373 -28.85 -20.98 -4.57
CA ALA A 373 -27.92 -20.78 -3.46
C ALA A 373 -28.59 -20.85 -2.08
N PHE A 374 -29.86 -20.47 -1.96
CA PHE A 374 -30.64 -20.62 -0.74
C PHE A 374 -31.12 -22.05 -0.50
N SER A 375 -31.34 -22.84 -1.56
CA SER A 375 -31.71 -24.27 -1.46
C SER A 375 -30.54 -25.20 -1.09
N ILE A 376 -29.30 -24.79 -1.33
CA ILE A 376 -28.10 -25.59 -1.04
C ILE A 376 -27.54 -25.22 0.34
N LYS A 377 -26.96 -26.21 1.05
CA LYS A 377 -26.24 -25.98 2.33
C LYS A 377 -25.13 -24.92 2.15
N GLU A 378 -24.68 -24.31 3.24
CA GLU A 378 -23.75 -23.15 3.23
C GLU A 378 -22.45 -23.31 2.41
N LYS A 379 -22.06 -24.54 2.06
CA LYS A 379 -20.86 -24.86 1.26
C LYS A 379 -21.25 -25.67 0.03
N GLY A 380 -20.56 -25.43 -1.09
CA GLY A 380 -20.68 -26.26 -2.31
C GLY A 380 -21.44 -25.62 -3.48
N MET A 381 -21.96 -24.40 -3.33
CA MET A 381 -22.63 -23.66 -4.42
C MET A 381 -21.68 -23.46 -5.62
N ARG A 382 -22.12 -23.91 -6.80
CA ARG A 382 -21.46 -23.66 -8.09
C ARG A 382 -22.19 -22.54 -8.81
N TRP A 383 -21.57 -21.37 -8.80
CA TRP A 383 -22.09 -20.16 -9.42
C TRP A 383 -21.93 -20.18 -10.93
N HIS A 384 -22.92 -19.64 -11.62
CA HIS A 384 -22.83 -19.35 -13.05
C HIS A 384 -21.67 -18.36 -13.34
N PRO A 385 -20.89 -18.52 -14.44
CA PRO A 385 -19.76 -17.65 -14.76
C PRO A 385 -20.11 -16.15 -14.77
N MET A 386 -21.29 -15.80 -15.24
CA MET A 386 -21.77 -14.41 -15.24
C MET A 386 -21.90 -13.83 -13.82
N LEU A 387 -22.43 -14.62 -12.87
CA LEU A 387 -22.58 -14.19 -11.48
C LEU A 387 -21.22 -13.99 -10.80
N ILE A 388 -20.23 -14.80 -11.18
CA ILE A 388 -18.84 -14.60 -10.74
C ILE A 388 -18.30 -13.26 -11.29
N ARG A 389 -18.51 -12.95 -12.58
CA ARG A 389 -18.10 -11.65 -13.16
C ARG A 389 -18.78 -10.47 -12.46
N LEU A 390 -20.08 -10.56 -12.21
CA LEU A 390 -20.85 -9.56 -11.46
C LEU A 390 -20.34 -9.39 -10.03
N ALA A 391 -20.06 -10.50 -9.33
CA ALA A 391 -19.52 -10.46 -7.98
C ALA A 391 -18.10 -9.85 -7.94
N ILE A 392 -17.24 -10.16 -8.92
CA ILE A 392 -15.92 -9.54 -9.06
C ILE A 392 -16.05 -8.03 -9.31
N LEU A 393 -17.01 -7.61 -10.16
CA LEU A 393 -17.28 -6.19 -10.44
C LEU A 393 -17.77 -5.44 -9.20
N ILE A 394 -18.82 -5.93 -8.52
CA ILE A 394 -19.36 -5.26 -7.33
C ILE A 394 -18.29 -5.19 -6.23
N ARG A 395 -17.57 -6.29 -6.00
CA ARG A 395 -16.49 -6.32 -5.02
C ARG A 395 -15.35 -5.38 -5.37
N SER A 396 -15.01 -5.20 -6.65
CA SER A 396 -13.93 -4.30 -7.03
C SER A 396 -14.30 -2.83 -6.83
N ARG A 397 -15.59 -2.48 -6.93
CA ARG A 397 -16.11 -1.14 -6.63
C ARG A 397 -16.13 -0.87 -5.14
N SER A 398 -16.74 -1.77 -4.38
CA SER A 398 -16.85 -1.64 -2.93
C SER A 398 -16.77 -3.01 -2.27
N PRO A 399 -15.56 -3.43 -1.83
CA PRO A 399 -15.38 -4.65 -1.07
C PRO A 399 -16.21 -4.62 0.22
N LEU A 400 -16.32 -3.45 0.86
CA LEU A 400 -17.09 -3.29 2.09
C LEU A 400 -18.58 -3.49 1.83
N ALA A 401 -19.17 -2.86 0.81
CA ALA A 401 -20.59 -3.05 0.51
C ALA A 401 -20.87 -4.52 0.11
N TYR A 402 -20.01 -5.13 -0.71
CA TYR A 402 -20.13 -6.53 -1.08
C TYR A 402 -20.06 -7.46 0.13
N ASP A 403 -19.07 -7.26 1.01
CA ASP A 403 -18.90 -8.09 2.21
C ASP A 403 -20.03 -7.84 3.22
N THR A 404 -20.57 -6.63 3.32
CA THR A 404 -21.76 -6.32 4.13
C THR A 404 -22.98 -7.05 3.60
N LEU A 405 -23.32 -6.92 2.31
CA LEU A 405 -24.47 -7.62 1.69
C LEU A 405 -24.38 -9.14 1.84
N ARG A 406 -23.16 -9.68 1.76
CA ARG A 406 -22.92 -11.12 1.95
C ARG A 406 -23.04 -11.54 3.41
N LYS A 407 -22.56 -10.72 4.36
CA LYS A 407 -22.55 -11.05 5.79
C LYS A 407 -23.91 -10.84 6.46
N THR A 408 -24.73 -9.90 5.98
CA THR A 408 -26.10 -9.71 6.47
C THR A 408 -27.01 -10.89 6.10
N GLY A 409 -26.60 -11.74 5.15
CA GLY A 409 -27.37 -12.91 4.72
C GLY A 409 -28.53 -12.57 3.79
N ILE A 410 -28.73 -11.28 3.48
CA ILE A 410 -29.76 -10.80 2.54
C ILE A 410 -29.53 -11.40 1.15
N LEU A 411 -28.26 -11.47 0.72
CA LEU A 411 -27.87 -12.11 -0.54
C LEU A 411 -26.84 -13.21 -0.29
N LYS A 412 -27.03 -14.37 -0.91
CA LYS A 412 -25.99 -15.39 -1.00
C LYS A 412 -25.04 -14.99 -2.12
N LEU A 413 -23.81 -14.63 -1.78
CA LEU A 413 -22.81 -14.19 -2.76
C LEU A 413 -21.51 -15.00 -2.64
N PRO A 414 -20.75 -15.19 -3.74
CA PRO A 414 -19.47 -15.88 -3.73
C PRO A 414 -18.52 -15.35 -2.65
N GLY A 415 -17.81 -16.25 -1.96
CA GLY A 415 -16.83 -15.86 -0.96
C GLY A 415 -15.62 -15.14 -1.56
N ALA A 416 -14.98 -14.26 -0.77
CA ALA A 416 -13.76 -13.55 -1.17
C ALA A 416 -12.64 -14.48 -1.69
N SER A 417 -12.52 -15.65 -1.07
CA SER A 417 -11.57 -16.70 -1.44
C SER A 417 -11.87 -17.27 -2.82
N THR A 418 -13.15 -17.52 -3.13
CA THR A 418 -13.60 -18.00 -4.45
C THR A 418 -13.32 -16.96 -5.52
N LEU A 419 -13.63 -15.68 -5.25
CA LEU A 419 -13.36 -14.60 -6.19
C LEU A 419 -11.86 -14.45 -6.47
N ARG A 420 -11.02 -14.58 -5.43
CA ARG A 420 -9.55 -14.54 -5.58
C ARG A 420 -9.04 -15.71 -6.43
N ASP A 421 -9.61 -16.91 -6.27
CA ASP A 421 -9.23 -18.06 -7.10
C ASP A 421 -9.55 -17.85 -8.59
N TYR A 422 -10.56 -17.04 -8.93
CA TYR A 422 -10.89 -16.67 -10.31
C TYR A 422 -10.03 -15.51 -10.83
N THR A 423 -9.71 -14.52 -9.99
CA THR A 423 -8.89 -13.37 -10.42
C THR A 423 -7.42 -13.71 -10.59
N ASN A 424 -6.90 -14.63 -9.77
CA ASN A 424 -5.47 -14.96 -9.71
C ASN A 424 -5.09 -16.15 -10.60
N VAL A 425 -5.99 -16.63 -11.47
CA VAL A 425 -5.65 -17.71 -12.42
C VAL A 425 -4.59 -17.29 -13.41
N TYR A 426 -4.65 -16.03 -13.82
CA TYR A 426 -3.71 -15.45 -14.75
C TYR A 426 -2.56 -14.84 -13.95
N GLU A 427 -1.34 -15.23 -14.31
CA GLU A 427 -0.15 -14.59 -13.74
C GLU A 427 -0.09 -13.14 -14.25
N SER A 428 0.20 -12.22 -13.34
CA SER A 428 0.40 -10.81 -13.66
C SER A 428 1.82 -10.65 -14.18
N LYS A 429 2.03 -10.77 -15.50
CA LYS A 429 3.32 -10.51 -16.15
C LYS A 429 3.26 -9.27 -17.02
N GLU A 430 4.37 -8.55 -17.01
CA GLU A 430 4.67 -7.48 -17.97
C GLU A 430 4.88 -8.10 -19.36
N GLY A 431 4.54 -7.34 -20.40
CA GLY A 431 4.62 -7.78 -21.79
C GLY A 431 3.26 -7.81 -22.49
N PHE A 432 3.28 -8.31 -23.73
CA PHE A 432 2.06 -8.64 -24.45
C PHE A 432 1.36 -9.83 -23.80
N ASN A 433 0.05 -9.68 -23.59
CA ASN A 433 -0.73 -10.64 -22.84
C ASN A 433 -1.34 -11.68 -23.79
N GLU A 434 -0.76 -12.89 -23.79
CA GLU A 434 -1.19 -14.00 -24.63
C GLU A 434 -2.69 -14.30 -24.50
N SER A 435 -3.23 -14.26 -23.29
CA SER A 435 -4.67 -14.49 -23.09
C SER A 435 -5.56 -13.38 -23.68
N SER A 436 -5.06 -12.13 -23.77
CA SER A 436 -5.77 -11.06 -24.48
C SER A 436 -5.74 -11.30 -25.99
N ILE A 437 -4.61 -11.76 -26.53
CA ILE A 437 -4.44 -12.10 -27.96
C ILE A 437 -5.36 -13.27 -28.34
N GLU A 438 -5.38 -14.35 -27.55
CA GLU A 438 -6.29 -15.49 -27.75
C GLU A 438 -7.77 -15.08 -27.72
N GLU A 439 -8.13 -14.09 -26.89
CA GLU A 439 -9.49 -13.58 -26.83
C GLU A 439 -9.84 -12.74 -28.05
N LEU A 440 -8.95 -11.83 -28.47
CA LEU A 440 -9.12 -11.06 -29.70
C LEU A 440 -9.26 -11.98 -30.91
N LYS A 441 -8.46 -13.04 -30.98
CA LYS A 441 -8.55 -14.08 -32.02
C LYS A 441 -9.89 -14.81 -32.03
N ARG A 442 -10.44 -15.15 -30.86
CA ARG A 442 -11.78 -15.78 -30.77
C ARG A 442 -12.90 -14.84 -31.19
N ILE A 443 -12.79 -13.56 -30.83
CA ILE A 443 -13.80 -12.56 -31.17
C ILE A 443 -13.76 -12.25 -32.68
N SER A 444 -12.56 -12.12 -33.25
CA SER A 444 -12.37 -11.74 -34.65
C SER A 444 -12.78 -12.79 -35.68
N GLN A 445 -12.85 -14.07 -35.29
CA GLN A 445 -13.30 -15.17 -36.14
C GLN A 445 -14.74 -14.97 -36.65
N ASN A 446 -15.60 -14.33 -35.84
CA ASN A 446 -17.01 -14.12 -36.19
C ASN A 446 -17.25 -12.79 -36.93
N PHE A 447 -16.23 -11.98 -37.15
CA PHE A 447 -16.37 -10.66 -37.76
C PHE A 447 -16.34 -10.69 -39.28
N LYS A 448 -17.17 -9.84 -39.88
CA LYS A 448 -17.10 -9.51 -41.29
C LYS A 448 -15.82 -8.70 -41.59
N SER A 449 -15.42 -8.62 -42.85
CA SER A 449 -14.20 -7.89 -43.24
C SER A 449 -14.18 -6.42 -42.82
N GLU A 450 -15.35 -5.76 -42.78
CA GLU A 450 -15.53 -4.36 -42.37
C GLU A 450 -15.46 -4.16 -40.84
N GLU A 451 -15.77 -5.21 -40.07
CA GLU A 451 -15.77 -5.18 -38.59
C GLU A 451 -14.38 -5.46 -38.01
N LYS A 452 -13.45 -5.92 -38.85
CA LYS A 452 -12.07 -6.24 -38.46
C LYS A 452 -11.17 -5.02 -38.30
N PHE A 453 -11.61 -3.83 -38.69
CA PHE A 453 -10.80 -2.62 -38.57
C PHE A 453 -10.68 -2.15 -37.11
N VAL A 454 -9.43 -1.91 -36.68
CA VAL A 454 -9.09 -1.49 -35.32
C VAL A 454 -8.07 -0.35 -35.31
N ILE A 455 -8.05 0.38 -34.21
CA ILE A 455 -7.13 1.47 -33.91
C ILE A 455 -6.26 1.04 -32.74
N LEU A 456 -4.94 1.28 -32.86
CA LEU A 456 -3.96 0.98 -31.82
C LEU A 456 -3.61 2.26 -31.05
N LEU A 457 -4.04 2.32 -29.80
CA LEU A 457 -3.70 3.41 -28.88
C LEU A 457 -2.51 3.02 -28.02
N HIS A 458 -1.63 3.97 -27.73
CA HIS A 458 -0.59 3.79 -26.72
C HIS A 458 -0.28 5.07 -25.97
N ASP A 459 -0.08 4.93 -24.66
CA ASP A 459 0.25 6.04 -23.76
C ASP A 459 0.91 5.51 -22.47
N GLU A 460 1.59 6.40 -21.74
CA GLU A 460 2.26 6.10 -20.48
C GLU A 460 1.48 6.66 -19.28
N MET A 461 1.28 5.82 -18.27
CA MET A 461 0.72 6.24 -16.98
C MET A 461 1.78 6.22 -15.88
N MET A 462 1.95 7.32 -15.16
CA MET A 462 2.81 7.36 -13.97
C MET A 462 2.27 6.41 -12.87
N ILE A 463 3.16 5.58 -12.34
CA ILE A 463 2.92 4.60 -11.27
C ILE A 463 3.77 4.92 -10.03
N LYS A 464 3.51 4.22 -8.92
CA LYS A 464 4.34 4.29 -7.72
C LYS A 464 5.61 3.47 -7.94
N TYR A 465 6.74 4.17 -7.95
CA TYR A 465 8.10 3.61 -7.91
C TYR A 465 8.27 2.74 -6.65
N ASP A 466 8.27 1.42 -6.81
CA ASP A 466 8.40 0.49 -5.70
C ASP A 466 8.84 -0.89 -6.20
N LEU A 467 9.48 -1.66 -5.32
CA LEU A 467 9.86 -3.05 -5.58
C LEU A 467 8.99 -3.97 -4.74
N VAL A 468 8.34 -4.94 -5.41
CA VAL A 468 7.44 -5.89 -4.75
C VAL A 468 7.95 -7.30 -4.94
N PHE A 469 8.23 -7.99 -3.84
CA PHE A 469 8.58 -9.40 -3.87
C PHE A 469 7.32 -10.27 -4.01
N ASN A 470 7.17 -10.91 -5.16
CA ASN A 470 6.09 -11.84 -5.42
C ASN A 470 6.39 -13.20 -4.77
N LYS A 471 5.67 -13.51 -3.69
CA LYS A 471 5.86 -14.75 -2.93
C LYS A 471 5.47 -16.02 -3.70
N THR A 472 4.69 -15.89 -4.77
CA THR A 472 4.17 -17.04 -5.52
C THR A 472 5.19 -17.58 -6.52
N ASN A 473 5.92 -16.70 -7.21
CA ASN A 473 6.94 -17.09 -8.19
C ASN A 473 8.39 -16.80 -7.71
N GLY A 474 8.56 -16.10 -6.57
CA GLY A 474 9.87 -15.75 -6.01
C GLY A 474 10.55 -14.56 -6.69
N GLU A 475 9.86 -13.85 -7.58
CA GLU A 475 10.44 -12.74 -8.37
C GLU A 475 10.29 -11.38 -7.67
N VAL A 476 11.23 -10.49 -7.93
CA VAL A 476 11.13 -9.07 -7.53
C VAL A 476 10.60 -8.28 -8.71
N VAL A 477 9.38 -7.77 -8.58
CA VAL A 477 8.69 -6.98 -9.61
C VAL A 477 8.87 -5.50 -9.34
N GLY A 478 9.10 -4.71 -10.40
CA GLY A 478 9.25 -3.26 -10.33
C GLY A 478 10.46 -2.72 -11.08
N PHE A 479 11.36 -3.57 -11.56
CA PHE A 479 12.39 -3.18 -12.51
C PHE A 479 11.81 -3.02 -13.92
N ILE A 480 12.39 -2.14 -14.73
CA ILE A 480 12.11 -2.07 -16.17
C ILE A 480 12.59 -3.37 -16.81
N ASN A 481 11.70 -4.10 -17.47
CA ASN A 481 12.08 -5.24 -18.30
C ASN A 481 12.12 -4.79 -19.76
N SER A 482 13.21 -4.17 -20.19
CA SER A 482 13.47 -4.11 -21.64
C SER A 482 13.84 -5.53 -22.07
N HIS A 483 13.14 -6.07 -23.07
CA HIS A 483 13.21 -7.47 -23.52
C HIS A 483 14.56 -7.93 -24.11
N THR A 484 15.66 -7.31 -23.70
CA THR A 484 17.03 -7.73 -23.96
C THR A 484 17.77 -7.80 -22.62
N TRP A 485 17.86 -9.02 -22.08
CA TRP A 485 18.78 -9.32 -20.99
C TRP A 485 20.21 -9.34 -21.53
N ASN A 486 20.71 -8.15 -21.83
CA ASN A 486 22.15 -7.91 -21.82
C ASN A 486 22.52 -7.66 -20.36
N GLU A 487 23.41 -8.47 -19.80
CA GLU A 487 23.84 -8.49 -18.38
C GLU A 487 24.40 -7.15 -17.84
N LYS A 488 24.41 -6.09 -18.67
CA LYS A 488 24.97 -4.76 -18.36
C LYS A 488 23.94 -3.65 -18.14
N LEU A 489 22.64 -3.90 -18.25
CA LEU A 489 21.64 -2.84 -18.05
C LEU A 489 21.36 -2.60 -16.56
N GLU A 490 21.51 -1.33 -16.16
CA GLU A 490 21.26 -0.82 -14.81
C GLU A 490 19.84 -1.19 -14.35
N LYS A 491 19.73 -1.69 -13.12
CA LYS A 491 18.46 -2.10 -12.49
C LYS A 491 17.62 -0.88 -12.11
N ASN A 492 17.00 -0.28 -13.12
CA ASN A 492 16.20 0.91 -12.99
C ASN A 492 14.74 0.56 -12.62
N ILE A 493 14.19 1.28 -11.64
CA ILE A 493 12.84 1.03 -11.11
C ILE A 493 11.80 1.73 -11.99
N ALA A 494 10.81 0.98 -12.46
CA ALA A 494 9.74 1.49 -13.30
C ALA A 494 8.97 2.64 -12.62
N SER A 495 8.75 3.67 -13.41
CA SER A 495 8.15 4.95 -13.02
C SER A 495 6.82 5.21 -13.71
N HIS A 496 6.72 4.70 -14.92
CA HIS A 496 5.58 4.78 -15.79
C HIS A 496 5.26 3.36 -16.27
N VAL A 497 4.04 3.18 -16.74
CA VAL A 497 3.61 1.97 -17.43
C VAL A 497 3.08 2.39 -18.79
N LEU A 498 3.73 1.92 -19.84
CA LEU A 498 3.25 1.98 -21.21
C LEU A 498 2.19 0.91 -21.40
N VAL A 499 1.05 1.27 -22.00
CA VAL A 499 -0.01 0.32 -22.36
C VAL A 499 -0.32 0.43 -23.84
N PHE A 500 -0.41 -0.72 -24.52
CA PHE A 500 -0.99 -0.81 -25.86
C PHE A 500 -2.45 -1.23 -25.74
N PHE A 501 -3.35 -0.44 -26.29
CA PHE A 501 -4.80 -0.61 -26.15
C PHE A 501 -5.47 -0.60 -27.52
N VAL A 502 -6.38 -1.55 -27.73
CA VAL A 502 -7.01 -1.81 -29.03
C VAL A 502 -8.46 -1.36 -28.97
N VAL A 503 -8.84 -0.52 -29.92
CA VAL A 503 -10.21 0.00 -30.07
C VAL A 503 -10.79 -0.42 -31.40
N GLY A 504 -11.98 -1.01 -31.39
CA GLY A 504 -12.74 -1.35 -32.59
C GLY A 504 -13.43 -0.13 -33.19
N ILE A 505 -13.52 -0.07 -34.52
CA ILE A 505 -14.19 1.06 -35.19
C ILE A 505 -15.70 0.85 -35.24
N ASN A 506 -16.12 -0.30 -35.77
CA ASN A 506 -17.53 -0.71 -35.86
C ASN A 506 -17.88 -1.82 -34.87
N THR A 507 -16.98 -2.12 -33.94
CA THR A 507 -17.12 -3.20 -32.97
C THR A 507 -16.85 -2.66 -31.57
N HIS A 508 -17.38 -3.34 -30.55
CA HIS A 508 -17.18 -2.97 -29.15
C HIS A 508 -15.83 -3.47 -28.57
N ILE A 509 -14.81 -3.67 -29.43
CA ILE A 509 -13.48 -4.07 -28.96
C ILE A 509 -12.87 -2.90 -28.20
N ASN A 510 -12.56 -3.12 -26.92
CA ASN A 510 -11.82 -2.20 -26.05
C ASN A 510 -10.95 -3.04 -25.12
N ILE A 511 -9.74 -3.37 -25.57
CA ILE A 511 -8.89 -4.39 -24.94
C ILE A 511 -7.45 -3.90 -24.82
N SER A 512 -6.91 -3.96 -23.59
CA SER A 512 -5.46 -3.86 -23.36
C SER A 512 -4.75 -5.09 -23.91
N LEU A 513 -3.85 -4.87 -24.87
CA LEU A 513 -3.03 -5.89 -25.51
C LEU A 513 -1.85 -6.29 -24.62
N GLY A 514 -1.26 -5.33 -23.91
CA GLY A 514 -0.10 -5.54 -23.06
C GLY A 514 0.34 -4.27 -22.36
N PHE A 515 1.17 -4.43 -21.33
CA PHE A 515 1.74 -3.31 -20.57
C PHE A 515 3.22 -3.53 -20.26
N PHE A 516 3.99 -2.43 -20.21
CA PHE A 516 5.44 -2.42 -20.03
C PHE A 516 5.84 -1.35 -19.01
N GLY A 517 6.67 -1.69 -18.04
CA GLY A 517 7.23 -0.74 -17.09
C GLY A 517 8.36 0.06 -17.73
N SER A 518 8.35 1.38 -17.56
CA SER A 518 9.33 2.27 -18.20
C SER A 518 9.82 3.38 -17.27
N ILE A 519 10.97 3.97 -17.61
CA ILE A 519 11.40 5.29 -17.15
C ILE A 519 11.57 6.16 -18.38
N ASN A 520 10.45 6.75 -18.82
CA ASN A 520 10.31 7.53 -20.05
C ASN A 520 10.79 6.75 -21.27
N ILE A 521 9.88 6.05 -21.96
CA ILE A 521 10.28 5.18 -23.06
C ILE A 521 10.99 5.96 -24.19
N ALA A 522 12.16 5.46 -24.61
CA ALA A 522 12.85 6.00 -25.77
C ALA A 522 12.16 5.55 -27.06
N SER A 523 12.20 6.38 -28.09
CA SER A 523 11.61 6.06 -29.39
C SER A 523 12.16 4.76 -30.02
N GLY A 524 13.43 4.45 -29.74
CA GLY A 524 14.09 3.24 -30.24
C GLY A 524 13.57 1.94 -29.60
N ASP A 525 13.09 2.01 -28.35
CA ASP A 525 12.46 0.86 -27.67
C ASP A 525 10.96 0.77 -27.98
N LEU A 526 10.30 1.91 -28.16
CA LEU A 526 8.89 1.97 -28.51
C LEU A 526 8.61 1.44 -29.93
N PHE A 527 9.49 1.75 -30.90
CA PHE A 527 9.34 1.34 -32.29
C PHE A 527 9.18 -0.19 -32.49
N PRO A 528 10.05 -1.07 -31.94
CA PRO A 528 9.88 -2.52 -32.07
C PRO A 528 8.65 -3.02 -31.32
N LEU A 529 8.31 -2.45 -30.14
CA LEU A 529 7.09 -2.83 -29.42
C LEU A 529 5.83 -2.49 -30.22
N PHE A 530 5.80 -1.33 -30.87
CA PHE A 530 4.70 -0.93 -31.77
C PHE A 530 4.50 -1.96 -32.88
N TRP A 531 5.56 -2.36 -33.59
CA TRP A 531 5.45 -3.36 -34.65
C TRP A 531 5.12 -4.76 -34.15
N GLN A 532 5.60 -5.15 -32.96
CA GLN A 532 5.16 -6.39 -32.32
C GLN A 532 3.65 -6.37 -32.04
N ALA A 533 3.12 -5.26 -31.52
CA ALA A 533 1.69 -5.09 -31.29
C ALA A 533 0.89 -5.20 -32.60
N VAL A 534 1.34 -4.52 -33.67
CA VAL A 534 0.71 -4.62 -35.00
C VAL A 534 0.77 -6.05 -35.52
N GLY A 535 1.90 -6.74 -35.36
CA GLY A 535 2.08 -8.14 -35.75
C GLY A 535 1.03 -9.05 -35.11
N TYR A 536 0.91 -9.03 -33.78
CA TYR A 536 -0.10 -9.83 -33.06
C TYR A 536 -1.54 -9.57 -33.55
N LEU A 537 -1.86 -8.32 -33.91
CA LEU A 537 -3.19 -7.96 -34.39
C LEU A 537 -3.45 -8.45 -35.82
N GLU A 538 -2.52 -8.21 -36.73
CA GLU A 538 -2.66 -8.56 -38.14
C GLU A 538 -2.54 -10.07 -38.39
N THR A 539 -1.49 -10.70 -37.85
CA THR A 539 -1.19 -12.12 -38.13
C THR A 539 -2.01 -13.07 -37.29
N ASP A 540 -2.04 -12.86 -35.97
CA ASP A 540 -2.61 -13.85 -35.04
C ASP A 540 -4.11 -13.65 -34.83
N CYS A 541 -4.55 -12.40 -34.75
CA CYS A 541 -5.96 -12.05 -34.55
C CYS A 541 -6.71 -11.79 -35.86
N SER A 542 -6.03 -11.65 -37.01
CA SER A 542 -6.67 -11.25 -38.27
C SER A 542 -7.47 -9.93 -38.16
N LEU A 543 -7.03 -9.02 -37.31
CA LEU A 543 -7.58 -7.67 -37.13
C LEU A 543 -6.73 -6.67 -37.91
N LYS A 544 -7.41 -5.75 -38.60
CA LYS A 544 -6.81 -4.79 -39.53
C LYS A 544 -6.52 -3.47 -38.81
N VAL A 545 -5.27 -3.22 -38.49
CA VAL A 545 -4.84 -1.93 -37.91
C VAL A 545 -4.88 -0.88 -39.01
N ILE A 546 -5.69 0.18 -38.80
CA ILE A 546 -5.80 1.31 -39.74
C ILE A 546 -5.10 2.56 -39.23
N ALA A 547 -5.11 2.78 -37.92
CA ALA A 547 -4.54 3.99 -37.34
C ALA A 547 -3.89 3.69 -35.99
N SER A 548 -2.92 4.54 -35.64
CA SER A 548 -2.36 4.61 -34.30
C SER A 548 -2.48 6.01 -33.75
N THR A 549 -3.02 6.12 -32.53
CA THR A 549 -3.16 7.40 -31.84
C THR A 549 -2.29 7.43 -30.58
N SER A 550 -1.44 8.44 -30.49
CA SER A 550 -0.63 8.72 -29.30
C SER A 550 -0.81 10.14 -28.80
N ASP A 551 -0.26 10.40 -27.62
CA ASP A 551 -0.06 11.74 -27.11
C ASP A 551 1.05 12.45 -27.91
N LYS A 552 1.35 13.69 -27.51
CA LYS A 552 2.34 14.54 -28.16
C LYS A 552 3.76 14.39 -27.56
N ALA A 553 4.07 13.30 -26.85
CA ALA A 553 5.40 13.09 -26.30
C ALA A 553 6.49 13.08 -27.40
N SER A 554 7.68 13.55 -27.05
CA SER A 554 8.80 13.64 -27.98
C SER A 554 9.26 12.27 -28.50
N SER A 555 9.17 11.23 -27.66
CA SER A 555 9.44 9.84 -28.02
C SER A 555 8.47 9.34 -29.09
N ASN A 556 7.16 9.57 -28.91
CA ASN A 556 6.12 9.22 -29.87
C ASN A 556 6.32 9.94 -31.21
N GLN A 557 6.57 11.26 -31.19
CA GLN A 557 6.85 12.01 -32.40
C GLN A 557 8.07 11.48 -33.15
N LYS A 558 9.15 11.17 -32.43
CA LYS A 558 10.36 10.62 -33.03
C LYS A 558 10.12 9.22 -33.61
N MET A 559 9.32 8.38 -32.96
CA MET A 559 8.90 7.09 -33.49
C MET A 559 8.15 7.23 -34.82
N TYR A 560 7.22 8.19 -34.95
CA TYR A 560 6.56 8.45 -36.24
C TYR A 560 7.56 8.87 -37.31
N GLN A 561 8.50 9.73 -36.97
CA GLN A 561 9.52 10.20 -37.91
C GLN A 561 10.47 9.08 -38.37
N MET A 562 10.66 8.02 -37.58
CA MET A 562 11.43 6.83 -37.99
C MET A 562 10.75 6.04 -39.13
N HIS A 563 9.47 6.29 -39.41
CA HIS A 563 8.73 5.63 -40.49
C HIS A 563 8.75 6.41 -41.81
N LYS A 564 9.52 7.50 -41.89
CA LYS A 564 9.66 8.27 -43.12
C LYS A 564 10.25 7.43 -44.24
N ILE A 565 9.67 7.61 -45.43
CA ILE A 565 10.17 7.01 -46.67
C ILE A 565 11.11 8.00 -47.38
N ASP A 566 10.78 9.30 -47.33
CA ASP A 566 11.60 10.40 -47.87
C ASP A 566 11.99 11.36 -46.73
N ASP A 567 13.28 11.71 -46.66
CA ASP A 567 13.82 12.67 -45.69
C ASP A 567 13.30 14.10 -45.94
N ASN A 568 12.82 14.40 -47.15
CA ASN A 568 12.26 15.70 -47.51
C ASN A 568 10.86 15.97 -46.91
N ASP A 569 10.12 14.93 -46.53
CA ASP A 569 8.79 15.12 -45.93
C ASP A 569 8.95 15.75 -44.54
N GLU A 570 8.35 16.91 -44.26
CA GLU A 570 8.47 17.51 -42.91
C GLU A 570 7.74 16.71 -41.81
N ILE A 571 6.73 15.90 -42.20
CA ILE A 571 5.81 15.19 -41.30
C ILE A 571 5.52 13.79 -41.83
N CYS A 572 5.73 12.77 -40.99
CA CYS A 572 5.24 11.42 -41.24
C CYS A 572 3.86 11.26 -40.58
N PHE A 573 2.81 11.08 -41.39
CA PHE A 573 1.43 10.87 -40.93
C PHE A 573 0.88 9.48 -41.33
N LYS A 574 1.66 8.69 -42.06
CA LYS A 574 1.32 7.33 -42.46
C LYS A 574 2.57 6.51 -42.71
N CYS A 575 2.47 5.19 -42.55
CA CYS A 575 3.50 4.23 -42.95
C CYS A 575 2.87 3.02 -43.64
N VAL A 576 3.64 2.30 -44.45
CA VAL A 576 3.20 1.03 -45.03
C VAL A 576 3.16 -0.02 -43.92
N ASN A 577 2.08 -0.78 -43.83
CA ASN A 577 1.97 -1.85 -42.84
C ASN A 577 2.90 -3.02 -43.22
N LEU A 578 3.86 -3.35 -42.35
CA LEU A 578 4.84 -4.43 -42.59
C LEU A 578 4.19 -5.81 -42.75
N PHE A 579 3.02 -6.03 -42.15
CA PHE A 579 2.31 -7.31 -42.18
C PHE A 579 1.20 -7.34 -43.26
N SER A 580 0.86 -6.20 -43.84
CA SER A 580 -0.16 -6.04 -44.88
C SER A 580 0.24 -4.90 -45.83
N PRO A 581 1.19 -5.13 -46.76
CA PRO A 581 1.78 -4.06 -47.58
C PRO A 581 0.78 -3.30 -48.48
N ASP A 582 -0.42 -3.85 -48.68
CA ASP A 582 -1.55 -3.25 -49.39
C ASP A 582 -2.23 -2.11 -48.61
N ARG A 583 -1.94 -1.94 -47.31
CA ARG A 583 -2.57 -0.94 -46.46
C ARG A 583 -1.56 -0.04 -45.74
N PHE A 584 -1.95 1.22 -45.56
CA PHE A 584 -1.24 2.16 -44.70
C PHE A 584 -1.78 2.13 -43.27
N ILE A 585 -0.89 2.33 -42.29
CA ILE A 585 -1.26 2.71 -40.93
C ILE A 585 -1.12 4.23 -40.83
N PHE A 586 -2.19 4.92 -40.45
CA PHE A 586 -2.21 6.37 -40.28
C PHE A 586 -1.89 6.77 -38.83
N PHE A 587 -1.01 7.76 -38.66
CA PHE A 587 -0.65 8.29 -37.35
C PHE A 587 -1.50 9.51 -37.01
N ILE A 588 -2.03 9.54 -35.80
CA ILE A 588 -2.92 10.59 -35.32
C ILE A 588 -2.42 11.07 -33.95
N SER A 589 -2.31 12.38 -33.77
CA SER A 589 -2.13 12.97 -32.44
C SER A 589 -3.48 13.16 -31.77
N ASP A 590 -3.55 12.89 -30.47
CA ASP A 590 -4.78 12.98 -29.69
C ASP A 590 -5.50 14.35 -29.84
N PRO A 591 -6.70 14.42 -30.45
CA PRO A 591 -7.40 15.69 -30.69
C PRO A 591 -7.75 16.48 -29.41
N PRO A 592 -8.27 15.86 -28.33
CA PRO A 592 -8.42 16.50 -27.01
C PRO A 592 -7.13 17.17 -26.51
N HIS A 593 -5.99 16.49 -26.63
CA HIS A 593 -4.69 17.05 -26.28
C HIS A 593 -4.32 18.25 -27.16
N LEU A 594 -4.60 18.21 -28.47
CA LEU A 594 -4.33 19.34 -29.37
C LEU A 594 -5.10 20.59 -28.94
N ILE A 595 -6.39 20.47 -28.63
CA ILE A 595 -7.23 21.57 -28.11
C ILE A 595 -6.64 22.16 -26.83
N LYS A 596 -6.24 21.29 -25.89
CA LYS A 596 -5.56 21.70 -24.66
C LYS A 596 -4.27 22.48 -24.94
N THR A 597 -3.45 22.03 -25.89
CA THR A 597 -2.21 22.74 -26.24
C THR A 597 -2.47 24.07 -26.95
N VAL A 598 -3.44 24.16 -27.87
CA VAL A 598 -3.79 25.43 -28.52
C VAL A 598 -4.26 26.45 -27.47
N ARG A 599 -5.15 26.04 -26.55
CA ARG A 599 -5.54 26.89 -25.41
C ARG A 599 -4.33 27.32 -24.60
N ASN A 600 -3.39 26.42 -24.31
CA ASN A 600 -2.19 26.76 -23.53
C ASN A 600 -1.24 27.72 -24.27
N ASN A 601 -1.17 27.67 -25.61
CA ASN A 601 -0.43 28.65 -26.41
C ASN A 601 -1.07 30.04 -26.29
N ILE A 602 -2.40 30.13 -26.38
CA ILE A 602 -3.13 31.40 -26.19
C ILE A 602 -2.98 31.87 -24.74
N LEU A 603 -3.09 31.00 -23.73
CA LEU A 603 -2.88 31.37 -22.32
C LEU A 603 -1.52 32.03 -22.08
N ASN A 604 -0.50 31.54 -22.78
CA ASN A 604 0.87 32.05 -22.68
C ASN A 604 1.16 33.19 -23.67
N SER A 605 0.13 33.78 -24.28
CA SER A 605 0.27 34.93 -25.17
C SER A 605 0.19 36.26 -24.41
N GLY A 606 1.16 37.14 -24.62
CA GLY A 606 1.17 38.49 -24.07
C GLY A 606 2.57 39.04 -23.80
N TYR A 607 2.64 40.35 -23.50
CA TYR A 607 3.90 41.02 -23.16
C TYR A 607 4.52 40.41 -21.89
N GLY A 608 5.77 39.96 -21.99
CA GLY A 608 6.49 39.28 -20.90
C GLY A 608 6.17 37.79 -20.74
N GLN A 609 5.37 37.20 -21.62
CA GLN A 609 5.07 35.77 -21.64
C GLN A 609 5.91 35.00 -22.67
N THR A 610 5.70 33.68 -22.77
CA THR A 610 6.49 32.82 -23.68
C THR A 610 6.10 32.98 -25.15
N HIS A 611 4.85 33.36 -25.44
CA HIS A 611 4.35 33.63 -26.80
C HIS A 611 3.90 35.09 -26.96
N LEU A 612 4.02 35.60 -28.18
CA LEU A 612 3.45 36.87 -28.63
C LEU A 612 2.74 36.62 -29.96
N LEU A 613 1.67 35.82 -29.89
CA LEU A 613 0.96 35.32 -31.06
C LEU A 613 0.47 36.47 -31.92
N TRP A 614 0.77 36.42 -33.21
CA TRP A 614 0.44 37.49 -34.15
C TRP A 614 0.09 36.92 -35.51
N ASN A 615 -1.06 37.31 -36.05
CA ASN A 615 -1.52 36.92 -37.37
C ASN A 615 -2.15 38.13 -38.08
N ASN A 616 -1.91 38.27 -39.39
CA ASN A 616 -2.63 39.22 -40.25
C ASN A 616 -2.77 40.65 -39.67
N GLY A 617 -1.69 41.21 -39.12
CA GLY A 617 -1.70 42.55 -38.53
C GLY A 617 -2.19 42.65 -37.08
N LYS A 618 -2.73 41.57 -36.49
CA LYS A 618 -3.39 41.58 -35.18
C LYS A 618 -2.74 40.59 -34.19
N GLU A 619 -2.81 40.92 -32.91
CA GLU A 619 -2.32 40.04 -31.84
C GLU A 619 -3.41 39.05 -31.41
N ILE A 620 -3.01 37.83 -31.06
CA ILE A 620 -3.90 36.82 -30.47
C ILE A 620 -3.55 36.71 -29.00
N LEU A 621 -4.43 37.20 -28.12
CA LEU A 621 -4.13 37.41 -26.70
C LEU A 621 -5.08 36.66 -25.77
N TRP A 622 -4.55 36.13 -24.67
CA TRP A 622 -5.39 35.61 -23.57
C TRP A 622 -6.30 36.68 -22.98
N LYS A 623 -5.85 37.95 -23.03
CA LYS A 623 -6.61 39.11 -22.58
C LYS A 623 -7.98 39.19 -23.25
N HIS A 624 -8.09 38.89 -24.55
CA HIS A 624 -9.40 38.91 -25.22
C HIS A 624 -10.40 37.93 -24.58
N ILE A 625 -9.94 36.75 -24.15
CA ILE A 625 -10.78 35.77 -23.45
C ILE A 625 -11.14 36.25 -22.04
N PHE A 626 -10.19 36.88 -21.34
CA PHE A 626 -10.43 37.53 -20.05
C PHE A 626 -11.51 38.62 -20.16
N ASP A 627 -11.46 39.42 -21.22
CA ASP A 627 -12.41 40.51 -21.45
C ASP A 627 -13.80 39.97 -21.79
N VAL A 628 -13.92 38.91 -22.61
CA VAL A 628 -15.21 38.20 -22.83
C VAL A 628 -15.79 37.74 -21.49
N TYR A 629 -14.97 37.11 -20.64
CA TYR A 629 -15.43 36.65 -19.34
C TYR A 629 -15.96 37.80 -18.47
N ASN A 630 -15.28 38.95 -18.43
CA ASN A 630 -15.74 40.10 -17.65
C ASN A 630 -17.05 40.68 -18.17
N ILE A 631 -17.18 40.83 -19.49
CA ILE A 631 -18.42 41.31 -20.12
C ILE A 631 -19.56 40.34 -19.82
N ASP A 632 -19.32 39.03 -19.96
CA ASP A 632 -20.33 38.00 -19.67
C ASP A 632 -20.73 38.01 -18.19
N CYS A 633 -19.79 38.28 -17.27
CA CYS A 633 -20.08 38.44 -15.84
C CYS A 633 -20.98 39.63 -15.51
N GLN A 634 -21.01 40.66 -16.36
CA GLN A 634 -21.86 41.83 -16.16
C GLN A 634 -23.29 41.61 -16.66
N THR A 635 -23.53 40.55 -17.46
CA THR A 635 -24.86 40.20 -17.93
C THR A 635 -25.63 39.38 -16.88
N GLU A 636 -26.93 39.64 -16.74
CA GLU A 636 -27.81 38.87 -15.84
C GLU A 636 -27.91 37.39 -16.26
N THR A 637 -27.82 37.13 -17.57
CA THR A 637 -27.87 35.79 -18.16
C THR A 637 -26.57 35.48 -18.89
N ARG A 638 -25.78 34.59 -18.31
CA ARG A 638 -24.49 34.14 -18.87
C ARG A 638 -24.68 33.50 -20.23
N GLN A 639 -24.02 34.04 -21.25
CA GLN A 639 -24.01 33.52 -22.61
C GLN A 639 -22.91 32.49 -22.84
N THR A 640 -21.86 32.52 -22.01
CA THR A 640 -20.75 31.56 -22.09
C THR A 640 -20.73 30.63 -20.88
N LYS A 641 -19.99 29.52 -21.01
CA LYS A 641 -19.70 28.59 -19.90
C LYS A 641 -18.45 28.99 -19.12
N LEU A 642 -17.88 30.17 -19.40
CA LEU A 642 -16.65 30.62 -18.77
C LEU A 642 -16.90 30.93 -17.30
N THR A 643 -16.04 30.38 -16.45
CA THR A 643 -16.01 30.63 -15.01
C THR A 643 -14.64 31.17 -14.63
N ALA A 644 -14.49 31.65 -13.39
CA ALA A 644 -13.20 32.10 -12.87
C ALA A 644 -12.09 31.03 -13.04
N GLU A 645 -12.44 29.74 -12.99
CA GLU A 645 -11.48 28.64 -13.20
C GLU A 645 -10.97 28.56 -14.64
N HIS A 646 -11.79 28.94 -15.64
CA HIS A 646 -11.38 28.93 -17.05
C HIS A 646 -10.32 29.98 -17.34
N VAL A 647 -10.36 31.08 -16.60
CA VAL A 647 -9.53 32.27 -16.83
C VAL A 647 -8.30 32.26 -15.93
N ASN A 648 -8.45 31.83 -14.67
CA ASN A 648 -7.39 31.72 -13.67
C ASN A 648 -6.91 30.27 -13.53
N LEU A 649 -6.21 29.79 -14.56
CA LEU A 649 -5.80 28.39 -14.66
C LEU A 649 -4.57 28.08 -13.78
N ASN A 650 -4.75 27.20 -12.80
CA ASN A 650 -3.63 26.56 -12.10
C ASN A 650 -3.06 25.36 -12.89
N ASN A 651 -1.99 24.73 -12.41
CA ASN A 651 -1.33 23.61 -13.11
C ASN A 651 -2.26 22.41 -13.35
N ILE A 652 -3.23 22.15 -12.48
CA ILE A 652 -4.20 21.06 -12.61
C ILE A 652 -5.26 21.45 -13.66
N SER A 653 -5.83 22.65 -13.57
CA SER A 653 -6.83 23.17 -14.51
C SER A 653 -6.27 23.34 -15.93
N LYS A 654 -4.95 23.55 -16.09
CA LYS A 654 -4.25 23.53 -17.39
C LYS A 654 -4.30 22.15 -18.08
N MET A 655 -4.43 21.07 -17.32
CA MET A 655 -4.55 19.71 -17.86
C MET A 655 -5.98 19.31 -18.21
N ASN A 656 -6.98 20.06 -17.76
CA ASN A 656 -8.39 19.75 -17.95
C ASN A 656 -8.87 20.12 -19.37
N VAL A 657 -9.17 19.11 -20.18
CA VAL A 657 -9.69 19.27 -21.55
C VAL A 657 -11.05 19.96 -21.56
N ARG A 658 -11.93 19.71 -20.57
CA ARG A 658 -13.26 20.34 -20.51
C ARG A 658 -13.15 21.87 -20.49
N LEU A 659 -12.24 22.40 -19.67
CA LEU A 659 -12.01 23.84 -19.59
C LEU A 659 -11.44 24.37 -20.92
N ALA A 660 -10.55 23.63 -21.57
CA ALA A 660 -9.99 24.04 -22.86
C ALA A 660 -11.05 24.08 -23.97
N ALA A 661 -11.88 23.05 -24.09
CA ALA A 661 -12.98 22.99 -25.06
C ALA A 661 -14.04 24.07 -24.80
N GLN A 662 -14.32 24.40 -23.53
CA GLN A 662 -15.25 25.49 -23.19
C GLN A 662 -14.68 26.88 -23.50
N VAL A 663 -13.35 27.08 -23.37
CA VAL A 663 -12.67 28.31 -23.80
C VAL A 663 -12.69 28.44 -25.33
N LEU A 664 -12.38 27.37 -26.05
CA LEU A 664 -12.38 27.33 -27.51
C LEU A 664 -13.75 26.93 -28.07
N SER A 665 -14.82 27.50 -27.53
CA SER A 665 -16.20 27.15 -27.91
C SER A 665 -16.84 28.17 -28.83
N PHE A 666 -17.85 27.73 -29.58
CA PHE A 666 -18.64 28.58 -30.47
C PHE A 666 -19.19 29.82 -29.76
N SER A 667 -19.79 29.67 -28.57
CA SER A 667 -20.40 30.81 -27.85
C SER A 667 -19.39 31.86 -27.40
N VAL A 668 -18.17 31.44 -27.02
CA VAL A 668 -17.08 32.37 -26.69
C VAL A 668 -16.62 33.12 -27.93
N GLY A 669 -16.43 32.41 -29.05
CA GLY A 669 -16.05 33.03 -30.33
C GLY A 669 -17.09 34.04 -30.83
N THR A 670 -18.37 33.68 -30.84
CA THR A 670 -19.44 34.58 -31.29
C THR A 670 -19.56 35.82 -30.40
N MET A 671 -19.46 35.64 -29.07
CA MET A 671 -19.52 36.77 -28.14
C MET A 671 -18.30 37.69 -28.30
N MET A 672 -17.12 37.10 -28.52
CA MET A 672 -15.89 37.86 -28.77
C MET A 672 -16.02 38.74 -30.02
N GLY A 673 -16.43 38.16 -31.15
CA GLY A 673 -16.61 38.89 -32.40
C GLY A 673 -17.67 40.00 -32.32
N ALA A 674 -18.73 39.78 -31.54
CA ALA A 674 -19.81 40.76 -31.38
C ALA A 674 -19.47 41.92 -30.43
N ARG A 675 -18.57 41.72 -29.44
CA ARG A 675 -18.39 42.67 -28.32
C ARG A 675 -17.01 43.33 -28.25
N LEU A 676 -15.95 42.70 -28.76
CA LEU A 676 -14.57 43.18 -28.60
C LEU A 676 -14.00 43.90 -29.83
N GLY A 677 -14.78 44.04 -30.90
CA GLY A 677 -14.40 44.82 -32.08
C GLY A 677 -13.25 44.21 -32.89
N PRO A 678 -12.59 45.01 -33.76
CA PRO A 678 -11.64 44.49 -34.74
C PRO A 678 -10.33 43.96 -34.14
N GLU A 679 -9.94 44.37 -32.93
CA GLU A 679 -8.68 43.94 -32.31
C GLU A 679 -8.68 42.43 -31.97
N ALA A 680 -9.85 41.88 -31.60
CA ALA A 680 -10.02 40.47 -31.26
C ALA A 680 -10.40 39.58 -32.46
N GLU A 681 -10.42 40.10 -33.68
CA GLU A 681 -10.91 39.39 -34.87
C GLU A 681 -10.14 38.09 -35.13
N GLU A 682 -8.80 38.13 -35.10
CA GLU A 682 -7.98 36.93 -35.35
C GLU A 682 -8.07 35.92 -34.20
N THR A 683 -8.30 36.39 -32.96
CA THR A 683 -8.58 35.49 -31.83
C THR A 683 -9.93 34.81 -32.00
N THR A 684 -10.93 35.55 -32.47
CA THR A 684 -12.28 35.03 -32.77
C THR A 684 -12.23 33.96 -33.87
N LYS A 685 -11.53 34.25 -34.99
CA LYS A 685 -11.34 33.30 -36.08
C LYS A 685 -10.70 32.00 -35.59
N LEU A 686 -9.61 32.10 -34.83
CA LEU A 686 -8.94 30.92 -34.27
C LEU A 686 -9.86 30.11 -33.34
N ILE A 687 -10.61 30.77 -32.46
CA ILE A 687 -11.53 30.07 -31.53
C ILE A 687 -12.62 29.32 -32.30
N LEU A 688 -13.27 29.97 -33.28
CA LEU A 688 -14.33 29.36 -34.08
C LEU A 688 -13.80 28.21 -34.95
N LEU A 689 -12.63 28.40 -35.56
CA LEU A 689 -11.94 27.37 -36.34
C LEU A 689 -11.64 26.14 -35.48
N MET A 690 -11.09 26.34 -34.28
CA MET A 690 -10.76 25.24 -33.37
C MET A 690 -11.98 24.56 -32.76
N ASN A 691 -13.09 25.29 -32.53
CA ASN A 691 -14.36 24.68 -32.12
C ASN A 691 -14.83 23.69 -33.19
N ARG A 692 -14.92 24.15 -34.44
CA ARG A 692 -15.40 23.32 -35.56
C ARG A 692 -14.45 22.14 -35.83
N PHE A 693 -13.13 22.36 -35.77
CA PHE A 693 -12.13 21.30 -35.83
C PHE A 693 -12.36 20.21 -34.78
N PHE A 694 -12.62 20.60 -33.52
CA PHE A 694 -12.85 19.63 -32.45
C PHE A 694 -14.17 18.88 -32.61
N ASP A 695 -15.25 19.56 -33.01
CA ASP A 695 -16.54 18.93 -33.28
C ASP A 695 -16.41 17.88 -34.39
N CYS A 696 -15.71 18.20 -35.49
CA CYS A 696 -15.43 17.25 -36.59
C CYS A 696 -14.65 16.01 -36.16
N LEU A 697 -13.86 16.09 -35.08
CA LEU A 697 -13.02 15.02 -34.56
C LEU A 697 -13.58 14.37 -33.28
N ASN A 698 -14.73 14.80 -32.78
CA ASN A 698 -15.32 14.30 -31.52
C ASN A 698 -16.76 13.75 -31.68
N VAL A 699 -17.04 13.11 -32.83
CA VAL A 699 -18.29 12.41 -33.10
C VAL A 699 -18.33 11.08 -32.35
N SER A 700 -19.19 10.97 -31.35
CA SER A 700 -19.29 9.80 -30.45
C SER A 700 -20.59 9.01 -30.56
N SER A 701 -21.58 9.48 -31.33
CA SER A 701 -22.84 8.75 -31.52
C SER A 701 -23.47 9.02 -32.88
N LEU A 702 -24.26 8.06 -33.36
CA LEU A 702 -24.94 8.15 -34.65
C LEU A 702 -26.00 9.26 -34.73
N LEU A 703 -26.60 9.60 -33.59
CA LEU A 703 -27.69 10.58 -33.49
C LEU A 703 -27.26 11.89 -32.81
N GLY A 704 -26.03 11.96 -32.32
CA GLY A 704 -25.55 13.08 -31.51
C GLY A 704 -25.58 14.42 -32.23
N GLY A 705 -25.21 14.45 -33.51
CA GLY A 705 -25.30 15.63 -34.35
C GLY A 705 -26.73 16.10 -34.58
N THR A 706 -27.66 15.17 -34.81
CA THR A 706 -29.09 15.48 -34.97
C THR A 706 -29.70 16.09 -33.70
N TYR A 707 -29.46 15.47 -32.54
CA TYR A 707 -30.00 16.00 -31.27
C TYR A 707 -29.41 17.35 -30.87
N LYS A 708 -28.15 17.60 -31.23
CA LYS A 708 -27.47 18.87 -30.95
C LYS A 708 -27.65 19.90 -32.07
N CYS A 709 -28.37 19.56 -33.14
CA CYS A 709 -28.52 20.36 -34.36
C CYS A 709 -27.17 20.88 -34.87
N ASN A 710 -26.15 20.02 -34.90
CA ASN A 710 -24.80 20.36 -35.36
C ASN A 710 -24.35 19.33 -36.41
N SER A 711 -24.19 19.77 -37.66
CA SER A 711 -23.76 18.94 -38.78
C SER A 711 -22.32 18.43 -38.62
N ASP A 712 -21.45 19.18 -37.95
CA ASP A 712 -20.06 18.77 -37.71
C ASP A 712 -19.97 17.56 -36.76
N LEU A 713 -21.03 17.32 -35.97
CA LEU A 713 -21.15 16.19 -35.04
C LEU A 713 -21.88 14.97 -35.61
N LEU A 714 -22.11 14.92 -36.92
CA LEU A 714 -22.69 13.74 -37.59
C LEU A 714 -21.62 12.68 -37.92
N PRO A 715 -21.96 11.39 -37.97
CA PRO A 715 -21.03 10.35 -38.44
C PRO A 715 -20.56 10.64 -39.88
N TYR A 716 -19.30 10.31 -40.19
CA TYR A 716 -18.83 10.35 -41.57
C TYR A 716 -19.40 9.14 -42.31
N THR A 717 -20.13 9.38 -43.41
CA THR A 717 -20.82 8.32 -44.17
C THR A 717 -20.50 8.37 -45.67
N SER A 718 -19.89 9.46 -46.14
CA SER A 718 -19.60 9.69 -47.55
C SER A 718 -18.14 10.06 -47.77
N LEU A 719 -17.57 9.64 -48.88
CA LEU A 719 -16.23 10.04 -49.32
C LEU A 719 -16.13 11.53 -49.67
N ASN A 720 -17.27 12.14 -50.03
CA ASN A 720 -17.39 13.54 -50.45
C ASN A 720 -17.93 14.43 -49.32
N ASP A 721 -17.74 14.03 -48.06
CA ASP A 721 -18.14 14.84 -46.91
C ASP A 721 -17.37 16.19 -46.89
N GLU A 722 -18.10 17.30 -46.85
CA GLU A 722 -17.53 18.66 -46.91
C GLU A 722 -16.55 18.93 -45.76
N ARG A 723 -16.70 18.22 -44.63
CA ARG A 723 -15.82 18.37 -43.47
C ARG A 723 -14.38 17.96 -43.77
N PHE A 724 -14.16 17.05 -44.74
CA PHE A 724 -12.80 16.76 -45.18
C PHE A 724 -12.14 17.98 -45.82
N SER A 725 -12.88 18.71 -46.67
CA SER A 725 -12.39 19.95 -47.27
C SER A 725 -12.14 21.02 -46.21
N PHE A 726 -13.05 21.16 -45.23
CA PHE A 726 -12.85 22.06 -44.10
C PHE A 726 -11.55 21.75 -43.34
N LEU A 727 -11.31 20.49 -42.97
CA LEU A 727 -10.12 20.07 -42.24
C LEU A 727 -8.83 20.28 -43.07
N GLU A 728 -8.82 19.85 -44.33
CA GLU A 728 -7.60 19.88 -45.16
C GLU A 728 -7.29 21.27 -45.73
N ASN A 729 -8.32 22.03 -46.15
CA ASN A 729 -8.14 23.30 -46.84
C ASN A 729 -8.30 24.49 -45.90
N GLU A 730 -9.36 24.55 -45.10
CA GLU A 730 -9.61 25.71 -44.23
C GLU A 730 -8.72 25.68 -42.97
N VAL A 731 -8.67 24.56 -42.24
CA VAL A 731 -7.87 24.47 -41.00
C VAL A 731 -6.38 24.55 -41.32
N LEU A 732 -5.86 23.68 -42.19
CA LEU A 732 -4.43 23.71 -42.53
C LEU A 732 -4.07 24.95 -43.35
N GLY A 733 -4.98 25.45 -44.19
CA GLY A 733 -4.79 26.69 -44.94
C GLY A 733 -4.60 27.89 -44.00
N TYR A 734 -5.46 28.03 -42.98
CA TYR A 734 -5.35 29.09 -41.98
C TYR A 734 -3.97 29.09 -41.29
N PHE A 735 -3.48 27.93 -40.85
CA PHE A 735 -2.17 27.85 -40.19
C PHE A 735 -0.99 28.08 -41.14
N LYS A 736 -1.11 27.68 -42.41
CA LYS A 736 -0.10 27.96 -43.45
C LYS A 736 -0.05 29.45 -43.79
N GLU A 737 -1.22 30.07 -43.96
CA GLU A 737 -1.35 31.51 -44.18
C GLU A 737 -0.79 32.28 -42.98
N TRP A 738 -1.07 31.85 -41.76
CA TRP A 738 -0.52 32.45 -40.55
C TRP A 738 1.02 32.42 -40.56
N LYS A 739 1.65 31.28 -40.88
CA LYS A 739 3.12 31.24 -41.04
C LYS A 739 3.62 32.23 -42.10
N MET A 740 2.96 32.27 -43.26
CA MET A 740 3.33 33.16 -44.36
C MET A 740 3.19 34.64 -43.95
N ASN A 741 2.16 34.99 -43.17
CA ASN A 741 1.96 36.33 -42.63
C ASN A 741 3.11 36.71 -41.68
N ILE A 742 3.56 35.81 -40.81
CA ILE A 742 4.71 36.05 -39.92
C ILE A 742 5.99 36.27 -40.71
N GLU A 743 6.20 35.51 -41.79
CA GLU A 743 7.37 35.66 -42.66
C GLU A 743 7.38 37.02 -43.37
N LYS A 744 6.22 37.46 -43.85
CA LYS A 744 6.01 38.75 -44.54
C LYS A 744 5.88 39.95 -43.60
N ARG A 745 5.90 39.74 -42.27
CA ARG A 745 5.70 40.81 -41.29
C ARG A 745 6.80 41.89 -41.44
N PRO A 746 6.44 43.18 -41.59
CA PRO A 746 7.42 44.25 -41.69
C PRO A 746 8.19 44.42 -40.37
N GLY A 747 9.52 44.46 -40.46
CA GLY A 747 10.44 44.62 -39.32
C GLY A 747 11.52 43.53 -39.26
N TYR A 748 12.69 43.86 -38.69
CA TYR A 748 13.79 42.90 -38.50
C TYR A 748 13.54 42.03 -37.27
N PHE A 749 12.80 40.93 -37.46
CA PHE A 749 12.56 39.92 -36.42
C PHE A 749 13.48 38.71 -36.61
N THR A 750 14.15 38.32 -35.53
CA THR A 750 14.93 37.06 -35.48
C THR A 750 14.01 35.83 -35.60
N ASN A 751 14.56 34.69 -36.02
CA ASN A 751 13.82 33.42 -36.10
C ASN A 751 13.20 33.02 -34.75
N VAL A 752 13.87 33.32 -33.64
CA VAL A 752 13.35 33.07 -32.28
C VAL A 752 12.13 33.94 -32.00
N GLN A 753 12.16 35.22 -32.38
CA GLN A 753 11.00 36.10 -32.23
C GLN A 753 9.83 35.66 -33.12
N LYS A 754 10.11 35.32 -34.39
CA LYS A 754 9.11 34.78 -35.32
C LYS A 754 8.48 33.48 -34.78
N SER A 755 9.26 32.59 -34.17
CA SER A 755 8.71 31.36 -33.56
C SER A 755 7.76 31.62 -32.39
N LYS A 756 7.93 32.73 -31.66
CA LYS A 756 7.02 33.12 -30.57
C LYS A 756 5.72 33.73 -31.08
N MET A 757 5.68 34.17 -32.34
CA MET A 757 4.49 34.72 -33.00
C MET A 757 3.51 33.66 -33.50
N PHE A 758 3.93 32.40 -33.49
CA PHE A 758 3.13 31.26 -33.90
C PHE A 758 2.83 30.35 -32.71
N ILE A 759 1.87 29.45 -32.89
CA ILE A 759 1.69 28.32 -31.98
C ILE A 759 2.96 27.45 -31.96
N SER A 760 3.18 26.70 -30.88
CA SER A 760 4.35 25.82 -30.79
C SER A 760 4.44 24.90 -32.00
N HIS A 761 5.64 24.76 -32.59
CA HIS A 761 5.87 23.97 -33.80
C HIS A 761 5.34 22.53 -33.67
N GLN A 762 5.53 21.92 -32.50
CA GLN A 762 5.00 20.60 -32.23
C GLN A 762 3.46 20.55 -32.26
N THR A 763 2.75 21.59 -31.79
CA THR A 763 1.26 21.62 -31.84
C THR A 763 0.80 21.72 -33.28
N PHE A 764 1.44 22.57 -34.07
CA PHE A 764 1.15 22.66 -35.50
C PHE A 764 1.40 21.33 -36.23
N LYS A 765 2.55 20.67 -35.98
CA LYS A 765 2.82 19.34 -36.54
C LYS A 765 1.77 18.30 -36.12
N GLY A 766 1.32 18.34 -34.86
CA GLY A 766 0.24 17.49 -34.37
C GLY A 766 -1.08 17.74 -35.08
N LEU A 767 -1.47 19.00 -35.30
CA LEU A 767 -2.66 19.36 -36.07
C LEU A 767 -2.58 18.85 -37.51
N GLU A 768 -1.45 19.08 -38.18
CA GLU A 768 -1.26 18.65 -39.57
C GLU A 768 -1.27 17.11 -39.71
N MET A 769 -0.57 16.42 -38.80
CA MET A 769 -0.57 14.95 -38.74
C MET A 769 -1.98 14.41 -38.51
N THR A 770 -2.72 14.95 -37.52
CA THR A 770 -4.07 14.51 -37.19
C THR A 770 -5.04 14.74 -38.33
N VAL A 771 -5.02 15.91 -38.98
CA VAL A 771 -5.89 16.18 -40.14
C VAL A 771 -5.61 15.20 -41.28
N LYS A 772 -4.35 15.06 -41.71
CA LYS A 772 -3.98 14.19 -42.83
C LYS A 772 -4.23 12.71 -42.50
N GLY A 773 -3.85 12.29 -41.29
CA GLY A 773 -4.02 10.92 -40.79
C GLY A 773 -5.50 10.54 -40.66
N PHE A 774 -6.32 11.39 -40.03
CA PHE A 774 -7.75 11.14 -39.87
C PHE A 774 -8.51 11.12 -41.20
N CYS A 775 -8.27 12.11 -42.09
CA CYS A 775 -8.94 12.16 -43.39
C CYS A 775 -8.54 10.95 -44.26
N GLY A 776 -7.25 10.58 -44.25
CA GLY A 776 -6.76 9.40 -44.95
C GLY A 776 -7.38 8.09 -44.43
N ALA A 777 -7.36 7.89 -43.11
CA ALA A 777 -7.94 6.71 -42.48
C ALA A 777 -9.45 6.60 -42.72
N THR A 778 -10.19 7.70 -42.56
CA THR A 778 -11.65 7.71 -42.72
C THR A 778 -12.07 7.44 -44.15
N ARG A 779 -11.44 8.08 -45.15
CA ARG A 779 -11.69 7.78 -46.57
C ARG A 779 -11.37 6.33 -46.92
N TYR A 780 -10.28 5.77 -46.36
CA TYR A 780 -9.96 4.36 -46.56
C TYR A 780 -11.04 3.44 -45.99
N LEU A 781 -11.52 3.70 -44.76
CA LEU A 781 -12.57 2.89 -44.15
C LEU A 781 -13.88 2.92 -44.97
N LEU A 782 -14.33 4.12 -45.35
CA LEU A 782 -15.56 4.30 -46.13
C LEU A 782 -15.47 3.63 -47.52
N SER A 783 -14.31 3.68 -48.18
CA SER A 783 -14.10 2.99 -49.46
C SER A 783 -14.05 1.47 -49.36
N HIS A 784 -13.83 0.93 -48.15
CA HIS A 784 -13.74 -0.51 -47.88
C HIS A 784 -14.99 -1.06 -47.16
N GLY A 785 -16.14 -0.42 -47.37
CA GLY A 785 -17.45 -0.93 -46.95
C GLY A 785 -17.89 -0.52 -45.54
N VAL A 786 -17.11 0.25 -44.78
CA VAL A 786 -17.56 0.75 -43.47
C VAL A 786 -18.71 1.75 -43.67
N PRO A 787 -19.91 1.51 -43.11
CA PRO A 787 -21.09 2.33 -43.40
C PRO A 787 -21.03 3.72 -42.76
N SER A 788 -20.41 3.83 -41.58
CA SER A 788 -20.26 5.10 -40.88
C SER A 788 -19.03 5.07 -39.98
N VAL A 789 -18.32 6.18 -39.89
CA VAL A 789 -17.14 6.33 -39.03
C VAL A 789 -17.42 7.36 -37.93
N LEU A 790 -17.22 6.95 -36.68
CA LEU A 790 -17.26 7.81 -35.49
C LEU A 790 -15.85 8.31 -35.19
N SER A 791 -15.61 9.61 -35.31
CA SER A 791 -14.27 10.19 -35.17
C SER A 791 -13.72 10.08 -33.74
N ASN A 792 -14.58 9.95 -32.72
CA ASN A 792 -14.16 9.75 -31.32
C ASN A 792 -13.41 8.42 -31.12
N ASN A 793 -13.49 7.46 -32.04
CA ASN A 793 -12.72 6.22 -31.92
C ASN A 793 -11.21 6.45 -32.19
N PHE A 794 -10.83 7.59 -32.77
CA PHE A 794 -9.44 7.95 -33.07
C PHE A 794 -8.76 8.79 -31.97
N CYS A 795 -9.42 9.02 -30.83
CA CYS A 795 -8.82 9.70 -29.68
C CYS A 795 -8.34 8.70 -28.61
N GLN A 796 -7.55 9.19 -27.66
CA GLN A 796 -7.02 8.36 -26.57
C GLN A 796 -7.94 8.26 -25.35
N ASP A 797 -9.12 8.88 -25.37
CA ASP A 797 -10.07 8.86 -24.24
C ASP A 797 -10.37 7.44 -23.72
N PRO A 798 -10.52 6.38 -24.55
CA PRO A 798 -10.72 5.02 -24.05
C PRO A 798 -9.54 4.50 -23.20
N LEU A 799 -8.31 4.88 -23.56
CA LEU A 799 -7.10 4.53 -22.82
C LEU A 799 -6.97 5.35 -21.53
N GLU A 800 -7.28 6.65 -21.57
CA GLU A 800 -7.35 7.47 -20.35
C GLU A 800 -8.42 6.95 -19.38
N GLU A 801 -9.57 6.50 -19.88
CA GLU A 801 -10.60 5.87 -19.07
C GLU A 801 -10.09 4.56 -18.44
N HIS A 802 -9.35 3.74 -19.20
CA HIS A 802 -8.71 2.53 -18.70
C HIS A 802 -7.75 2.85 -17.53
N PHE A 803 -6.90 3.87 -17.68
CA PHE A 803 -6.05 4.36 -16.58
C PHE A 803 -6.86 4.86 -15.39
N GLY A 804 -7.95 5.59 -15.61
CA GLY A 804 -8.88 6.02 -14.57
C GLY A 804 -9.44 4.83 -13.76
N ARG A 805 -9.76 3.72 -14.43
CA ARG A 805 -10.22 2.48 -13.77
C ARG A 805 -9.12 1.83 -12.93
N HIS A 806 -7.87 1.80 -13.41
CA HIS A 806 -6.73 1.33 -12.60
C HIS A 806 -6.58 2.13 -11.30
N ARG A 807 -6.62 3.46 -11.39
CA ARG A 807 -6.55 4.34 -10.20
C ARG A 807 -7.75 4.13 -9.28
N GLY A 808 -8.96 4.02 -9.85
CA GLY A 808 -10.20 3.78 -9.10
C GLY A 808 -10.23 2.46 -8.33
N LEU A 809 -9.62 1.39 -8.87
CA LEU A 809 -9.50 0.10 -8.17
C LEU A 809 -8.64 0.17 -6.91
N GLY A 810 -7.75 1.16 -6.79
CA GLY A 810 -6.93 1.40 -5.61
C GLY A 810 -7.66 2.06 -4.46
N GLN A 811 -8.87 2.60 -4.68
CA GLN A 811 -9.62 3.44 -3.72
C GLN A 811 -8.75 4.58 -3.19
N ARG A 812 -8.22 4.47 -1.96
CA ARG A 812 -7.31 5.47 -1.37
C ARG A 812 -5.87 5.35 -1.88
N SER A 813 -5.53 4.26 -2.57
CA SER A 813 -4.23 4.00 -3.18
C SER A 813 -4.30 4.24 -4.69
N GLU A 814 -4.55 5.50 -5.09
CA GLU A 814 -4.76 5.91 -6.48
C GLU A 814 -3.52 5.77 -7.38
N ASN A 815 -2.34 5.52 -6.79
CA ASN A 815 -1.09 5.30 -7.51
C ASN A 815 -0.61 3.85 -7.30
N PRO A 816 -0.93 2.91 -8.20
CA PRO A 816 -0.52 1.51 -8.08
C PRO A 816 0.98 1.34 -8.34
N THR A 817 1.60 0.30 -7.78
CA THR A 817 2.93 -0.16 -8.20
C THR A 817 2.83 -0.98 -9.49
N LEU A 818 3.94 -1.23 -10.19
CA LEU A 818 3.95 -2.10 -11.39
C LEU A 818 3.31 -3.47 -11.12
N TYR A 819 3.62 -4.06 -9.96
CA TYR A 819 3.01 -5.29 -9.49
C TYR A 819 1.49 -5.15 -9.33
N ALA A 820 1.02 -4.12 -8.62
CA ALA A 820 -0.41 -3.91 -8.42
C ALA A 820 -1.16 -3.66 -9.73
N PHE A 821 -0.53 -2.95 -10.67
CA PHE A 821 -1.07 -2.65 -11.99
C PHE A 821 -1.44 -3.93 -12.75
N GLY A 822 -0.53 -4.91 -12.84
CA GLY A 822 -0.84 -6.14 -13.58
C GLY A 822 -1.95 -7.01 -12.93
N TYR A 823 -2.09 -7.02 -11.60
CA TYR A 823 -3.26 -7.66 -10.96
C TYR A 823 -4.56 -6.90 -11.21
N GLN A 824 -4.51 -5.57 -11.29
CA GLN A 824 -5.66 -4.75 -11.66
C GLN A 824 -6.06 -5.00 -13.12
N GLU A 825 -5.10 -5.13 -14.03
CA GLU A 825 -5.32 -5.46 -15.44
C GLU A 825 -6.09 -6.79 -15.58
N ASN A 826 -5.65 -7.82 -14.84
CA ASN A 826 -6.36 -9.10 -14.79
C ASN A 826 -7.81 -8.97 -14.31
N LYS A 827 -8.09 -8.11 -13.31
CA LYS A 827 -9.46 -7.86 -12.83
C LYS A 827 -10.29 -7.14 -13.89
N LEU A 828 -9.76 -6.08 -14.50
CA LEU A 828 -10.47 -5.30 -15.52
C LEU A 828 -10.81 -6.19 -16.72
N ARG A 829 -9.88 -7.06 -17.13
CA ARG A 829 -10.13 -8.08 -18.15
C ARG A 829 -11.28 -9.02 -17.82
N ILE A 830 -11.33 -9.55 -16.59
CA ILE A 830 -12.38 -10.50 -16.20
C ILE A 830 -13.77 -9.83 -16.13
N GLN A 831 -13.81 -8.54 -15.82
CA GLN A 831 -15.05 -7.75 -15.68
C GLN A 831 -15.64 -7.27 -17.02
N ARG A 832 -14.81 -7.18 -18.07
CA ARG A 832 -15.04 -6.61 -19.42
C ARG A 832 -16.47 -6.22 -19.77
N SER A 833 -17.27 -7.11 -20.36
CA SER A 833 -18.56 -6.75 -20.97
C SER A 833 -19.52 -6.14 -19.97
N LEU A 834 -19.54 -6.68 -18.75
CA LEU A 834 -20.44 -6.26 -17.68
C LEU A 834 -20.06 -4.88 -17.12
N ALA A 835 -18.77 -4.61 -16.95
CA ALA A 835 -18.30 -3.33 -16.45
C ALA A 835 -18.50 -2.19 -17.46
N LEU A 836 -18.32 -2.49 -18.75
CA LEU A 836 -18.57 -1.54 -19.85
C LEU A 836 -20.06 -1.21 -19.99
N GLN A 837 -20.95 -2.18 -19.81
CA GLN A 837 -22.41 -2.01 -19.92
C GLN A 837 -23.05 -1.34 -18.69
N LEU A 838 -22.52 -1.58 -17.49
CA LEU A 838 -23.10 -1.10 -16.22
C LEU A 838 -22.50 0.21 -15.71
N HIS A 839 -21.59 0.86 -16.43
CA HIS A 839 -20.89 2.05 -15.95
C HIS A 839 -21.78 3.31 -16.06
N PRO A 840 -22.16 3.95 -14.93
CA PRO A 840 -22.68 5.30 -14.96
C PRO A 840 -21.49 6.25 -14.72
N LYS A 841 -21.21 7.13 -15.69
CA LYS A 841 -20.34 8.33 -15.58
C LYS A 841 -18.82 8.13 -15.72
N GLY A 842 -18.34 8.25 -16.95
CA GLY A 842 -17.16 9.07 -17.26
C GLY A 842 -17.56 10.54 -17.47
N ASN A 843 -16.62 11.42 -17.83
CA ASN A 843 -16.86 12.85 -18.12
C ASN A 843 -17.80 13.14 -19.31
N ILE A 844 -18.43 12.11 -19.88
CA ILE A 844 -19.30 12.17 -21.05
C ILE A 844 -20.70 11.76 -20.61
N ARG A 845 -21.69 12.61 -20.90
CA ARG A 845 -23.11 12.38 -20.57
C ARG A 845 -23.68 11.24 -21.41
N ARG A 846 -24.47 10.38 -20.73
CA ARG A 846 -25.48 9.43 -21.23
C ARG A 846 -25.09 8.69 -22.52
N GLN A 847 -24.48 7.51 -22.38
CA GLN A 847 -24.68 6.44 -23.36
C GLN A 847 -26.01 5.75 -23.04
N ASN A 848 -26.75 5.37 -24.08
CA ASN A 848 -27.95 4.55 -23.97
C ASN A 848 -27.61 3.25 -23.22
N GLU A 849 -28.51 2.79 -22.35
CA GLU A 849 -28.38 1.52 -21.63
C GLU A 849 -28.32 0.38 -22.65
N ILE A 850 -27.12 -0.16 -22.90
CA ILE A 850 -26.94 -1.33 -23.74
C ILE A 850 -27.37 -2.54 -22.91
N PRO A 851 -28.31 -3.38 -23.39
CA PRO A 851 -28.73 -4.57 -22.67
C PRO A 851 -27.53 -5.50 -22.41
N VAL A 852 -27.44 -6.03 -21.19
CA VAL A 852 -26.34 -6.90 -20.77
C VAL A 852 -26.49 -8.27 -21.40
N SER A 853 -25.61 -8.62 -22.34
CA SER A 853 -25.55 -9.96 -22.95
C SER A 853 -25.02 -11.00 -21.95
N ILE A 854 -25.75 -12.11 -21.73
CA ILE A 854 -25.31 -13.19 -20.85
C ILE A 854 -24.17 -14.00 -21.49
N ASN A 855 -22.94 -13.72 -21.05
CA ASN A 855 -21.77 -14.53 -21.33
C ASN A 855 -21.69 -15.78 -20.41
N THR A 856 -21.92 -16.96 -20.99
CA THR A 856 -21.82 -18.28 -20.35
C THR A 856 -20.41 -18.89 -20.43
N SER A 857 -19.44 -18.22 -21.06
CA SER A 857 -18.10 -18.75 -21.27
C SER A 857 -17.46 -19.16 -19.95
N PRO A 858 -16.92 -20.39 -19.86
CA PRO A 858 -16.36 -20.92 -18.62
C PRO A 858 -15.20 -20.05 -18.14
N LEU A 859 -15.18 -19.75 -16.85
CA LEU A 859 -14.05 -19.08 -16.21
C LEU A 859 -13.10 -20.14 -15.67
N LYS A 860 -11.82 -20.05 -16.06
CA LYS A 860 -10.77 -20.84 -15.43
C LYS A 860 -10.70 -20.44 -13.94
N LYS A 861 -10.50 -21.42 -13.06
CA LYS A 861 -10.36 -21.24 -11.61
C LYS A 861 -9.06 -21.88 -11.15
N LEU A 862 -8.32 -21.21 -10.27
CA LEU A 862 -7.08 -21.75 -9.72
C LEU A 862 -7.41 -23.01 -8.91
N LYS A 863 -6.81 -24.14 -9.27
CA LYS A 863 -6.90 -25.36 -8.46
C LYS A 863 -6.04 -25.14 -7.22
N ARG A 864 -6.64 -25.26 -6.04
CA ARG A 864 -5.89 -25.33 -4.79
C ARG A 864 -5.32 -26.74 -4.71
N VAL A 865 -4.00 -26.84 -4.86
CA VAL A 865 -3.24 -28.08 -4.60
C VAL A 865 -3.21 -28.31 -3.10
#